data_AF-A0A1C4TGA5-F1
#
_entry.id   AF-A0A1C4TGA5-F1
#
_cell.length_a   1.000
_cell.length_b   1.000
_cell.length_c   1.000
_cell.angle_alpha   90.00
_cell.angle_beta   90.00
_cell.angle_gamma   90.00
#
_symmetry.space_group_name_H-M   'P 1'
#
loop_
_entity.id
_entity.type
_entity.pdbx_description
1 polymer ?
#
loop_
_entity_poly.entity_id
_entity_poly.type
_entity_poly.pdbx_seq_one_letter_code
_entity_poly.pdbx_strand_id
1 'polypeptide(L)'
;MRASAVVQGLHIEGQDSAAPALLVEDGTAELTDLRIVTRSAAGIEVRGAARPTVRRCTVDNPAGVGIAVLDGAGGVFEECEIVSAGQSGVSVRDGGHPRLDRCRIHHASGAGIGVTGDGSGLEAFGCEVYEIKGSGIQVTARASAHLTDCTVHRTSADGVTLDTDAVLTLADCDIHDIPENAVDLRSRSVLTLTRSTVRRFGRNGLSVWDPGTRVDANQCEIHDSTGDYPAVWVSDGATVILDACRVHDVPDALFVLDRGSRADVVDSDLSQIRNTAVSVSDGATAQLDDCRIREASTGAWFRDHGSGGTLNNCTVDAAQTGVIVTKGADPTIERCTVTSPAEAGFYVSAEGRGTFDGCRVTGSEGYGFHVMEGCRTTLTRCRTERCARGGYEFPEGDGGSGAGPVARDCTSDESGLRTAPAPPPPVLTATQSTPGLLGALPGQRPVEPAPEPVAAAEPARDSSAVLGELDALVGLDSVKREVRALTDMIEVGRRRAEAGLKAASVRRHLVFTGSPGTGKTTVARLYGEILASLGVLERGHLVEVSRVDLVGEHIGSTAIRTQEAFDRARGGVLFVDEAYALSPEDSGRDFGREAIDTLVKLMEDHRDAVVVIVAGYTLEMERFLTVNPGVASRFSRTITFQDYAPEELLRIVEQQAEEHEYSLAAGTGEALLKHFTALPKGPAFGNGRTARQTFESMVERHAGRVAQLAEVSTDDLTLLYPEDLPDVPF
;
A
#
# COMPACT_ATOMS: atom_id res chain seq x y z
N MET A 1 -21.10 22.31 -37.16
CA MET A 1 -20.75 23.63 -37.72
C MET A 1 -19.51 23.46 -38.58
N ARG A 2 -19.61 23.76 -39.89
CA ARG A 2 -18.54 23.61 -40.89
C ARG A 2 -18.01 24.94 -41.44
N ALA A 3 -18.32 26.03 -40.76
CA ALA A 3 -17.96 27.39 -41.14
C ALA A 3 -17.73 28.23 -39.88
N SER A 4 -17.08 29.38 -40.01
CA SER A 4 -16.97 30.38 -38.94
C SER A 4 -18.38 30.90 -38.62
N ALA A 5 -18.94 30.47 -37.49
CA ALA A 5 -20.26 30.83 -37.01
C ALA A 5 -20.16 31.38 -35.60
N VAL A 6 -20.95 32.41 -35.28
CA VAL A 6 -21.09 32.95 -33.93
C VAL A 6 -22.42 32.48 -33.36
N VAL A 7 -22.38 31.84 -32.20
CA VAL A 7 -23.55 31.25 -31.53
C VAL A 7 -23.52 31.72 -30.10
N GLN A 8 -24.58 32.40 -29.66
CA GLN A 8 -24.60 33.03 -28.35
C GLN A 8 -25.95 32.90 -27.65
N GLY A 9 -25.92 32.65 -26.34
CA GLY A 9 -27.10 32.75 -25.47
C GLY A 9 -28.18 31.71 -25.74
N LEU A 10 -27.81 30.54 -26.27
CA LEU A 10 -28.74 29.47 -26.59
C LEU A 10 -28.73 28.37 -25.53
N HIS A 11 -29.90 27.76 -25.35
CA HIS A 11 -30.06 26.49 -24.67
C HIS A 11 -30.17 25.39 -25.73
N ILE A 12 -29.26 24.42 -25.69
CA ILE A 12 -29.15 23.33 -26.67
C ILE A 12 -29.45 22.02 -25.96
N GLU A 13 -30.39 21.25 -26.51
CA GLU A 13 -30.76 19.92 -26.02
C GLU A 13 -30.49 18.86 -27.08
N GLY A 14 -29.99 17.70 -26.65
CA GLY A 14 -29.74 16.54 -27.49
C GLY A 14 -30.05 15.23 -26.75
N GLN A 15 -30.39 14.19 -27.50
CA GLN A 15 -30.71 12.85 -26.97
C GLN A 15 -30.14 11.72 -27.85
N ASP A 16 -29.34 12.07 -28.86
CA ASP A 16 -28.78 11.09 -29.80
C ASP A 16 -27.51 10.48 -29.20
N SER A 17 -27.57 9.20 -28.82
CA SER A 17 -26.45 8.48 -28.22
C SER A 17 -25.31 8.19 -29.20
N ALA A 18 -25.53 8.36 -30.51
CA ALA A 18 -24.53 8.12 -31.56
C ALA A 18 -23.92 9.41 -32.13
N ALA A 19 -24.48 10.58 -31.78
CA ALA A 19 -24.02 11.86 -32.30
C ALA A 19 -23.79 12.89 -31.18
N PRO A 20 -22.87 13.85 -31.37
CA PRO A 20 -22.70 14.95 -30.43
C PRO A 20 -23.87 15.94 -30.50
N ALA A 21 -24.19 16.59 -29.38
CA ALA A 21 -25.19 17.66 -29.35
C ALA A 21 -24.71 18.89 -30.15
N LEU A 22 -23.41 19.17 -30.13
CA LEU A 22 -22.79 20.21 -30.93
C LEU A 22 -21.49 19.72 -31.56
N LEU A 23 -21.53 19.42 -32.86
CA LEU A 23 -20.33 19.11 -33.65
C LEU A 23 -19.72 20.40 -34.24
N VAL A 24 -18.42 20.62 -34.06
CA VAL A 24 -17.62 21.59 -34.81
C VAL A 24 -16.59 20.84 -35.64
N GLU A 25 -16.64 21.01 -36.96
CA GLU A 25 -15.82 20.27 -37.93
C GLU A 25 -15.23 21.27 -38.92
N ASP A 26 -13.90 21.27 -39.09
CA ASP A 26 -13.16 22.13 -40.04
C ASP A 26 -13.42 23.65 -39.96
N GLY A 27 -13.87 24.17 -38.81
CA GLY A 27 -14.25 25.57 -38.64
C GLY A 27 -13.70 26.26 -37.38
N THR A 28 -13.81 27.58 -37.33
CA THR A 28 -13.39 28.45 -36.21
C THR A 28 -14.62 29.09 -35.55
N ALA A 29 -15.57 28.27 -35.09
CA ALA A 29 -16.81 28.76 -34.50
C ALA A 29 -16.56 29.49 -33.17
N GLU A 30 -17.33 30.54 -32.90
CA GLU A 30 -17.36 31.23 -31.62
C GLU A 30 -18.65 30.86 -30.89
N LEU A 31 -18.51 30.20 -29.75
CA LEU A 31 -19.61 29.67 -28.94
C LEU A 31 -19.56 30.37 -27.59
N THR A 32 -20.55 31.20 -27.26
CA THR A 32 -20.51 32.03 -26.05
C THR A 32 -21.81 31.94 -25.26
N ASP A 33 -21.73 31.83 -23.94
CA ASP A 33 -22.91 31.84 -23.04
C ASP A 33 -23.95 30.76 -23.43
N LEU A 34 -23.48 29.56 -23.83
CA LEU A 34 -24.35 28.45 -24.21
C LEU A 34 -24.61 27.53 -23.03
N ARG A 35 -25.85 27.06 -22.90
CA ARG A 35 -26.22 25.99 -21.97
C ARG A 35 -26.57 24.74 -22.77
N ILE A 36 -25.72 23.72 -22.69
CA ILE A 36 -25.90 22.45 -23.39
C ILE A 36 -26.32 21.42 -22.35
N VAL A 37 -27.56 20.93 -22.42
CA VAL A 37 -28.08 19.88 -21.53
C VAL A 37 -28.52 18.73 -22.42
N THR A 38 -27.76 17.64 -22.40
CA THR A 38 -27.92 16.58 -23.40
C THR A 38 -27.73 15.18 -22.82
N ARG A 39 -28.17 14.17 -23.55
CA ARG A 39 -27.84 12.75 -23.33
C ARG A 39 -27.24 12.16 -24.60
N SER A 40 -26.24 12.85 -25.14
CA SER A 40 -25.61 12.54 -26.43
C SER A 40 -24.26 11.84 -26.26
N ALA A 41 -23.70 11.32 -27.36
CA ALA A 41 -22.34 10.76 -27.37
C ALA A 41 -21.30 11.75 -26.78
N ALA A 42 -21.41 13.02 -27.18
CA ALA A 42 -20.68 14.13 -26.59
C ALA A 42 -21.55 15.40 -26.49
N GLY A 43 -21.25 16.26 -25.52
CA GLY A 43 -21.86 17.58 -25.43
C GLY A 43 -21.37 18.51 -26.54
N ILE A 44 -20.05 18.72 -26.57
CA ILE A 44 -19.36 19.40 -27.67
C ILE A 44 -18.32 18.44 -28.24
N GLU A 45 -18.37 18.18 -29.54
CA GLU A 45 -17.32 17.45 -30.25
C GLU A 45 -16.64 18.39 -31.24
N VAL A 46 -15.31 18.42 -31.20
CA VAL A 46 -14.47 19.19 -32.11
C VAL A 46 -13.55 18.22 -32.84
N ARG A 47 -13.60 18.22 -34.17
CA ARG A 47 -12.79 17.29 -34.99
C ARG A 47 -12.26 17.90 -36.29
N GLY A 48 -11.32 17.21 -36.90
CA GLY A 48 -10.64 17.63 -38.13
C GLY A 48 -9.81 18.88 -37.92
N ALA A 49 -9.85 19.83 -38.85
CA ALA A 49 -9.09 21.07 -38.76
C ALA A 49 -9.74 22.15 -37.86
N ALA A 50 -10.77 21.80 -37.08
CA ALA A 50 -11.53 22.76 -36.29
C ALA A 50 -10.69 23.38 -35.14
N ARG A 51 -10.92 24.67 -34.90
CA ARG A 51 -10.31 25.48 -33.82
C ARG A 51 -11.35 26.49 -33.28
N PRO A 52 -12.44 26.04 -32.64
CA PRO A 52 -13.42 26.93 -32.07
C PRO A 52 -12.88 27.71 -30.88
N THR A 53 -13.58 28.78 -30.54
CA THR A 53 -13.46 29.45 -29.25
C THR A 53 -14.77 29.32 -28.49
N VAL A 54 -14.72 28.68 -27.33
CA VAL A 54 -15.88 28.38 -26.48
C VAL A 54 -15.73 29.13 -25.17
N ARG A 55 -16.70 29.97 -24.81
CA ARG A 55 -16.60 30.88 -23.67
C ARG A 55 -17.83 30.85 -22.79
N ARG A 56 -17.65 30.67 -21.48
CA ARG A 56 -18.74 30.71 -20.49
C ARG A 56 -19.89 29.78 -20.85
N CYS A 57 -19.56 28.61 -21.36
CA CYS A 57 -20.54 27.59 -21.73
C CYS A 57 -20.64 26.54 -20.63
N THR A 58 -21.86 26.08 -20.35
CA THR A 58 -22.11 24.94 -19.46
C THR A 58 -22.49 23.72 -20.30
N VAL A 59 -21.85 22.59 -20.04
CA VAL A 59 -22.12 21.31 -20.70
C VAL A 59 -22.48 20.27 -19.66
N ASP A 60 -23.72 19.81 -19.68
CA ASP A 60 -24.27 18.74 -18.85
C ASP A 60 -24.61 17.55 -19.74
N ASN A 61 -23.87 16.43 -19.59
CA ASN A 61 -24.04 15.25 -20.44
C ASN A 61 -23.89 13.90 -19.69
N PRO A 62 -24.92 13.46 -18.93
CA PRO A 62 -24.87 12.21 -18.16
C PRO A 62 -24.80 10.92 -18.97
N ALA A 63 -24.90 10.96 -20.31
CA ALA A 63 -24.84 9.78 -21.15
C ALA A 63 -23.48 9.57 -21.85
N GLY A 64 -22.61 10.58 -21.88
CA GLY A 64 -21.40 10.53 -22.69
C GLY A 64 -20.31 11.48 -22.22
N VAL A 65 -19.50 11.94 -23.16
CA VAL A 65 -18.38 12.86 -22.90
C VAL A 65 -18.91 14.29 -22.78
N GLY A 66 -18.33 15.11 -21.90
CA GLY A 66 -18.65 16.54 -21.87
C GLY A 66 -18.14 17.24 -23.13
N ILE A 67 -16.82 17.34 -23.27
CA ILE A 67 -16.13 17.91 -24.43
C ILE A 67 -15.18 16.88 -25.02
N ALA A 68 -15.35 16.55 -26.29
CA ALA A 68 -14.46 15.67 -27.05
C ALA A 68 -13.67 16.47 -28.09
N VAL A 69 -12.35 16.29 -28.14
CA VAL A 69 -11.46 16.92 -29.13
C VAL A 69 -10.64 15.83 -29.82
N LEU A 70 -10.86 15.67 -31.12
CA LEU A 70 -10.45 14.50 -31.90
C LEU A 70 -9.76 14.90 -33.22
N ASP A 71 -9.14 13.95 -33.92
CA ASP A 71 -8.68 14.09 -35.31
C ASP A 71 -7.81 15.33 -35.60
N GLY A 72 -6.83 15.62 -34.75
CA GLY A 72 -5.96 16.80 -34.94
C GLY A 72 -6.63 18.14 -34.62
N ALA A 73 -7.85 18.14 -34.08
CA ALA A 73 -8.57 19.35 -33.73
C ALA A 73 -7.94 20.08 -32.55
N GLY A 74 -8.37 21.31 -32.30
CA GLY A 74 -7.96 22.06 -31.12
C GLY A 74 -9.04 23.08 -30.78
N GLY A 75 -8.65 24.19 -30.18
CA GLY A 75 -9.58 25.25 -29.81
C GLY A 75 -9.32 25.73 -28.39
N VAL A 76 -9.96 26.83 -28.04
CA VAL A 76 -9.84 27.46 -26.72
C VAL A 76 -11.17 27.37 -26.00
N PHE A 77 -11.15 26.86 -24.78
CA PHE A 77 -12.30 26.77 -23.90
C PHE A 77 -12.01 27.64 -22.68
N GLU A 78 -12.72 28.75 -22.53
CA GLU A 78 -12.51 29.73 -21.46
C GLU A 78 -13.73 29.78 -20.54
N GLU A 79 -13.52 29.67 -19.23
CA GLU A 79 -14.58 29.79 -18.21
C GLU A 79 -15.75 28.81 -18.46
N CYS A 80 -15.47 27.65 -19.05
CA CYS A 80 -16.49 26.63 -19.31
C CYS A 80 -16.69 25.75 -18.08
N GLU A 81 -17.93 25.28 -17.90
CA GLU A 81 -18.31 24.36 -16.84
C GLU A 81 -18.80 23.06 -17.46
N ILE A 82 -18.12 21.96 -17.14
CA ILE A 82 -18.47 20.62 -17.58
C ILE A 82 -18.95 19.84 -16.36
N VAL A 83 -20.21 19.46 -16.38
CA VAL A 83 -20.90 18.84 -15.24
C VAL A 83 -21.49 17.50 -15.64
N SER A 84 -21.45 16.54 -14.72
CA SER A 84 -22.19 15.28 -14.81
C SER A 84 -21.93 14.51 -16.10
N ALA A 85 -20.70 14.50 -16.61
CA ALA A 85 -20.35 13.70 -17.77
C ALA A 85 -20.49 12.19 -17.44
N GLY A 86 -21.26 11.45 -18.24
CA GLY A 86 -21.44 10.00 -18.07
C GLY A 86 -20.15 9.19 -18.32
N GLN A 87 -19.19 9.80 -19.02
CA GLN A 87 -17.86 9.27 -19.27
C GLN A 87 -16.81 10.29 -18.80
N SER A 88 -15.88 10.71 -19.66
CA SER A 88 -14.91 11.75 -19.32
C SER A 88 -15.51 13.15 -19.41
N GLY A 89 -15.10 14.05 -18.51
CA GLY A 89 -15.46 15.46 -18.60
C GLY A 89 -14.90 16.09 -19.88
N VAL A 90 -13.58 16.03 -20.04
CA VAL A 90 -12.88 16.39 -21.29
C VAL A 90 -12.13 15.18 -21.80
N SER A 91 -12.32 14.82 -23.07
CA SER A 91 -11.59 13.75 -23.74
C SER A 91 -10.83 14.29 -24.94
N VAL A 92 -9.52 14.01 -24.99
CA VAL A 92 -8.64 14.37 -26.10
C VAL A 92 -8.03 13.11 -26.68
N ARG A 93 -8.25 12.89 -27.98
CA ARG A 93 -7.79 11.69 -28.69
C ARG A 93 -7.34 12.03 -30.10
N ASP A 94 -6.70 11.08 -30.77
CA ASP A 94 -6.39 11.12 -32.19
C ASP A 94 -5.69 12.42 -32.65
N GLY A 95 -4.73 12.89 -31.85
CA GLY A 95 -3.92 14.08 -32.15
C GLY A 95 -4.57 15.42 -31.76
N GLY A 96 -5.64 15.41 -30.96
CA GLY A 96 -6.28 16.64 -30.48
C GLY A 96 -5.35 17.51 -29.59
N HIS A 97 -5.53 18.83 -29.66
CA HIS A 97 -4.75 19.85 -28.93
C HIS A 97 -5.62 21.02 -28.42
N PRO A 98 -6.54 20.81 -27.46
CA PRO A 98 -7.28 21.92 -26.87
C PRO A 98 -6.49 22.68 -25.81
N ARG A 99 -6.90 23.92 -25.60
CA ARG A 99 -6.50 24.76 -24.47
C ARG A 99 -7.70 25.06 -23.58
N LEU A 100 -7.59 24.74 -22.30
CA LEU A 100 -8.57 25.05 -21.26
C LEU A 100 -8.05 26.23 -20.42
N ASP A 101 -8.89 27.23 -20.19
CA ASP A 101 -8.57 28.42 -19.39
C ASP A 101 -9.70 28.65 -18.37
N ARG A 102 -9.40 28.48 -17.09
CA ARG A 102 -10.32 28.67 -15.97
C ARG A 102 -11.62 27.88 -16.09
N CYS A 103 -11.51 26.68 -16.68
CA CYS A 103 -12.61 25.72 -16.77
C CYS A 103 -12.81 24.94 -15.46
N ARG A 104 -14.06 24.59 -15.16
CA ARG A 104 -14.43 23.68 -14.06
C ARG A 104 -14.96 22.38 -14.63
N ILE A 105 -14.43 21.26 -14.17
CA ILE A 105 -14.83 19.92 -14.60
C ILE A 105 -15.19 19.12 -13.37
N HIS A 106 -16.45 18.69 -13.26
CA HIS A 106 -16.88 17.98 -12.06
C HIS A 106 -18.02 16.98 -12.28
N HIS A 107 -18.14 16.03 -11.35
CA HIS A 107 -19.18 14.99 -11.35
C HIS A 107 -19.11 14.07 -12.57
N ALA A 108 -17.95 13.94 -13.21
CA ALA A 108 -17.74 12.98 -14.28
C ALA A 108 -17.66 11.55 -13.71
N SER A 109 -18.27 10.59 -14.39
CA SER A 109 -18.23 9.18 -13.97
C SER A 109 -16.91 8.50 -14.34
N GLY A 110 -16.25 8.92 -15.43
CA GLY A 110 -14.91 8.49 -15.82
C GLY A 110 -13.84 9.47 -15.35
N ALA A 111 -12.83 9.72 -16.19
CA ALA A 111 -11.80 10.72 -15.90
C ALA A 111 -12.35 12.15 -15.97
N GLY A 112 -11.85 13.06 -15.12
CA GLY A 112 -12.15 14.49 -15.27
C GLY A 112 -11.60 15.01 -16.60
N ILE A 113 -10.29 14.88 -16.78
CA ILE A 113 -9.59 15.15 -18.04
C ILE A 113 -8.87 13.88 -18.49
N GLY A 114 -9.22 13.36 -19.66
CA GLY A 114 -8.55 12.21 -20.29
C GLY A 114 -7.85 12.61 -21.58
N VAL A 115 -6.54 12.37 -21.68
CA VAL A 115 -5.74 12.60 -22.90
C VAL A 115 -5.10 11.28 -23.29
N THR A 116 -5.39 10.79 -24.50
CA THR A 116 -4.86 9.50 -24.94
C THR A 116 -4.49 9.50 -26.42
N GLY A 117 -3.50 8.68 -26.76
CA GLY A 117 -3.05 8.47 -28.13
C GLY A 117 -1.87 9.34 -28.52
N ASP A 118 -1.09 8.81 -29.46
CA ASP A 118 0.14 9.43 -29.96
C ASP A 118 -0.16 10.77 -30.62
N GLY A 119 0.62 11.79 -30.26
CA GLY A 119 0.42 13.16 -30.73
C GLY A 119 -0.75 13.91 -30.09
N SER A 120 -1.56 13.30 -29.21
CA SER A 120 -2.58 14.05 -28.44
C SER A 120 -1.91 14.91 -27.36
N GLY A 121 -2.36 16.16 -27.24
CA GLY A 121 -1.84 17.14 -26.29
C GLY A 121 -2.96 17.93 -25.60
N LEU A 122 -2.75 18.41 -24.38
CA LEU A 122 -3.67 19.34 -23.73
C LEU A 122 -2.92 20.41 -22.94
N GLU A 123 -3.37 21.66 -23.05
CA GLU A 123 -2.96 22.76 -22.17
C GLU A 123 -4.12 23.13 -21.24
N ALA A 124 -3.88 23.23 -19.93
CA ALA A 124 -4.85 23.76 -18.99
C ALA A 124 -4.23 24.84 -18.10
N PHE A 125 -4.96 25.94 -17.90
CA PHE A 125 -4.55 27.05 -17.05
C PHE A 125 -5.67 27.43 -16.09
N GLY A 126 -5.42 27.48 -14.79
CA GLY A 126 -6.44 27.94 -13.83
C GLY A 126 -7.63 26.99 -13.67
N CYS A 127 -7.50 25.72 -14.06
CA CYS A 127 -8.62 24.78 -14.13
C CYS A 127 -8.84 24.05 -12.81
N GLU A 128 -10.10 23.75 -12.49
CA GLU A 128 -10.49 22.98 -11.31
C GLU A 128 -11.17 21.67 -11.73
N VAL A 129 -10.66 20.54 -11.25
CA VAL A 129 -11.19 19.19 -11.52
C VAL A 129 -11.59 18.55 -10.20
N TYR A 130 -12.89 18.30 -9.99
CA TYR A 130 -13.35 17.83 -8.68
C TYR A 130 -14.63 16.97 -8.66
N GLU A 131 -14.85 16.24 -7.57
CA GLU A 131 -16.00 15.33 -7.41
C GLU A 131 -16.09 14.33 -8.58
N ILE A 132 -14.96 13.68 -8.89
CA ILE A 132 -14.83 12.78 -10.03
C ILE A 132 -14.92 11.34 -9.55
N LYS A 133 -15.72 10.50 -10.20
CA LYS A 133 -15.82 9.08 -9.82
C LYS A 133 -14.65 8.22 -10.35
N GLY A 134 -13.98 8.65 -11.40
CA GLY A 134 -12.72 8.07 -11.87
C GLY A 134 -11.50 8.88 -11.41
N SER A 135 -10.42 8.82 -12.20
CA SER A 135 -9.24 9.64 -11.97
C SER A 135 -9.50 11.11 -12.29
N GLY A 136 -8.89 12.03 -11.55
CA GLY A 136 -9.01 13.46 -11.86
C GLY A 136 -8.44 13.78 -13.24
N ILE A 137 -7.17 13.42 -13.46
CA ILE A 137 -6.47 13.55 -14.73
C ILE A 137 -5.91 12.19 -15.13
N GLN A 138 -6.08 11.83 -16.40
CA GLN A 138 -5.52 10.62 -16.97
C GLN A 138 -4.82 10.94 -18.30
N VAL A 139 -3.52 10.63 -18.40
CA VAL A 139 -2.75 10.75 -19.64
C VAL A 139 -2.17 9.39 -20.00
N THR A 140 -2.46 8.90 -21.20
CA THR A 140 -2.05 7.55 -21.62
C THR A 140 -1.57 7.48 -23.06
N ALA A 141 -0.90 6.38 -23.41
CA ALA A 141 -0.60 5.99 -24.78
C ALA A 141 0.18 7.06 -25.57
N ARG A 142 1.30 7.53 -25.01
CA ARG A 142 2.20 8.55 -25.58
C ARG A 142 1.59 9.95 -25.74
N ALA A 143 0.47 10.21 -25.06
CA ALA A 143 -0.10 11.54 -24.99
C ALA A 143 0.71 12.46 -24.07
N SER A 144 0.49 13.77 -24.23
CA SER A 144 1.13 14.79 -23.39
C SER A 144 0.13 15.79 -22.81
N ALA A 145 0.40 16.35 -21.64
CA ALA A 145 -0.39 17.45 -21.10
C ALA A 145 0.47 18.43 -20.28
N HIS A 146 0.07 19.70 -20.29
CA HIS A 146 0.69 20.77 -19.52
C HIS A 146 -0.39 21.50 -18.75
N LEU A 147 -0.29 21.48 -17.42
CA LEU A 147 -1.22 22.17 -16.54
C LEU A 147 -0.48 23.20 -15.70
N THR A 148 -1.09 24.37 -15.56
CA THR A 148 -0.55 25.46 -14.75
C THR A 148 -1.64 26.07 -13.89
N ASP A 149 -1.38 26.28 -12.61
CA ASP A 149 -2.34 26.87 -11.67
C ASP A 149 -3.66 26.07 -11.60
N CYS A 150 -3.55 24.74 -11.64
CA CYS A 150 -4.72 23.86 -11.65
C CYS A 150 -4.90 23.14 -10.31
N THR A 151 -6.15 22.87 -9.94
CA THR A 151 -6.49 22.12 -8.72
C THR A 151 -7.21 20.82 -9.07
N VAL A 152 -6.81 19.72 -8.46
CA VAL A 152 -7.45 18.40 -8.59
C VAL A 152 -7.82 17.88 -7.22
N HIS A 153 -9.10 17.59 -6.97
CA HIS A 153 -9.52 17.13 -5.64
C HIS A 153 -10.80 16.31 -5.60
N ARG A 154 -10.99 15.53 -4.52
CA ARG A 154 -12.19 14.71 -4.30
C ARG A 154 -12.49 13.80 -5.49
N THR A 155 -11.56 12.91 -5.78
CA THR A 155 -11.73 11.81 -6.74
C THR A 155 -12.05 10.51 -5.97
N SER A 156 -12.66 9.51 -6.59
CA SER A 156 -12.74 8.16 -5.98
C SER A 156 -11.68 7.17 -6.48
N ALA A 157 -10.91 7.53 -7.50
CA ALA A 157 -9.67 6.84 -7.88
C ALA A 157 -8.47 7.77 -7.65
N ASP A 158 -7.34 7.50 -8.31
CA ASP A 158 -6.14 8.34 -8.21
C ASP A 158 -6.40 9.79 -8.71
N GLY A 159 -5.70 10.76 -8.11
CA GLY A 159 -5.82 12.16 -8.53
C GLY A 159 -5.33 12.36 -9.97
N VAL A 160 -4.15 11.82 -10.25
CA VAL A 160 -3.48 11.86 -11.56
C VAL A 160 -2.92 10.48 -11.89
N THR A 161 -3.17 10.01 -13.11
CA THR A 161 -2.64 8.73 -13.61
C THR A 161 -1.87 8.93 -14.92
N LEU A 162 -0.65 8.41 -14.98
CA LEU A 162 0.18 8.37 -16.20
C LEU A 162 0.55 6.93 -16.57
N ASP A 163 0.29 6.55 -17.80
CA ASP A 163 0.61 5.20 -18.29
C ASP A 163 1.02 5.21 -19.77
N THR A 164 1.76 4.18 -20.18
CA THR A 164 2.17 3.90 -21.55
C THR A 164 2.87 5.12 -22.19
N ASP A 165 4.07 5.43 -21.69
CA ASP A 165 4.94 6.50 -22.20
C ASP A 165 4.29 7.91 -22.19
N ALA A 166 3.37 8.16 -21.25
CA ALA A 166 2.72 9.46 -21.11
C ALA A 166 3.66 10.52 -20.53
N VAL A 167 3.44 11.79 -20.92
CA VAL A 167 4.23 12.92 -20.41
C VAL A 167 3.32 13.99 -19.83
N LEU A 168 3.56 14.39 -18.58
CA LEU A 168 2.78 15.42 -17.91
C LEU A 168 3.69 16.45 -17.23
N THR A 169 3.35 17.72 -17.41
CA THR A 169 3.98 18.84 -16.70
C THR A 169 2.93 19.52 -15.84
N LEU A 170 3.21 19.67 -14.55
CA LEU A 170 2.37 20.36 -13.57
C LEU A 170 3.15 21.51 -12.93
N ALA A 171 2.72 22.75 -13.14
CA ALA A 171 3.32 23.93 -12.53
C ALA A 171 2.32 24.69 -11.68
N ASP A 172 2.68 25.04 -10.44
CA ASP A 172 1.78 25.78 -9.53
C ASP A 172 0.45 25.05 -9.26
N CYS A 173 0.43 23.72 -9.30
CA CYS A 173 -0.79 22.93 -9.14
C CYS A 173 -0.98 22.46 -7.68
N ASP A 174 -2.24 22.24 -7.27
CA ASP A 174 -2.60 21.69 -5.96
C ASP A 174 -3.44 20.41 -6.15
N ILE A 175 -2.94 19.27 -5.67
CA ILE A 175 -3.63 17.98 -5.73
C ILE A 175 -3.97 17.57 -4.30
N HIS A 176 -5.26 17.45 -3.98
CA HIS A 176 -5.67 17.17 -2.59
C HIS A 176 -6.99 16.42 -2.40
N ASP A 177 -7.25 15.93 -1.19
CA ASP A 177 -8.45 15.13 -0.86
C ASP A 177 -8.61 13.92 -1.78
N ILE A 178 -7.55 13.14 -1.92
CA ILE A 178 -7.51 11.96 -2.78
C ILE A 178 -7.46 10.71 -1.89
N PRO A 179 -8.50 9.86 -1.85
CA PRO A 179 -8.50 8.68 -0.98
C PRO A 179 -7.47 7.61 -1.41
N GLU A 180 -7.08 7.62 -2.69
CA GLU A 180 -6.08 6.70 -3.27
C GLU A 180 -4.71 7.38 -3.40
N ASN A 181 -3.96 7.13 -4.49
CA ASN A 181 -2.72 7.83 -4.76
C ASN A 181 -3.04 9.22 -5.33
N ALA A 182 -2.36 10.25 -4.84
CA ALA A 182 -2.50 11.56 -5.47
C ALA A 182 -1.97 11.55 -6.91
N VAL A 183 -0.85 10.87 -7.14
CA VAL A 183 -0.28 10.66 -8.47
C VAL A 183 0.27 9.23 -8.61
N ASP A 184 -0.17 8.50 -9.64
CA ASP A 184 0.35 7.18 -10.02
C ASP A 184 0.97 7.21 -11.42
N LEU A 185 2.14 6.61 -11.58
CA LEU A 185 2.89 6.54 -12.83
C LEU A 185 3.41 5.14 -13.13
N ARG A 186 3.24 4.71 -14.39
CA ARG A 186 3.70 3.41 -14.90
C ARG A 186 4.26 3.49 -16.32
N SER A 187 4.86 2.40 -16.78
CA SER A 187 5.16 2.14 -18.18
C SER A 187 5.98 3.23 -18.88
N ARG A 188 7.10 3.65 -18.29
CA ARG A 188 8.02 4.68 -18.82
C ARG A 188 7.45 6.08 -18.92
N SER A 189 6.39 6.36 -18.15
CA SER A 189 5.80 7.69 -18.12
C SER A 189 6.68 8.70 -17.38
N VAL A 190 6.57 9.98 -17.75
CA VAL A 190 7.37 11.06 -17.20
C VAL A 190 6.49 12.16 -16.64
N LEU A 191 6.73 12.53 -15.39
CA LEU A 191 6.11 13.68 -14.74
C LEU A 191 7.15 14.71 -14.34
N THR A 192 6.87 15.96 -14.69
CA THR A 192 7.57 17.13 -14.14
C THR A 192 6.62 17.92 -13.25
N LEU A 193 6.99 18.11 -11.99
CA LEU A 193 6.28 18.94 -11.01
C LEU A 193 7.15 20.15 -10.68
N THR A 194 6.57 21.35 -10.67
CA THR A 194 7.28 22.57 -10.29
C THR A 194 6.41 23.46 -9.42
N ARG A 195 6.87 23.78 -8.21
CA ARG A 195 6.14 24.66 -7.26
C ARG A 195 4.70 24.21 -7.00
N SER A 196 4.50 22.89 -6.98
CA SER A 196 3.19 22.25 -6.83
C SER A 196 3.07 21.56 -5.47
N THR A 197 1.84 21.46 -4.96
CA THR A 197 1.52 20.85 -3.67
C THR A 197 0.69 19.59 -3.84
N VAL A 198 1.03 18.54 -3.08
CA VAL A 198 0.29 17.28 -3.00
C VAL A 198 -0.03 17.03 -1.53
N ARG A 199 -1.32 17.00 -1.17
CA ARG A 199 -1.71 16.92 0.26
C ARG A 199 -2.99 16.15 0.52
N ARG A 200 -3.19 15.61 1.71
CA ARG A 200 -4.43 14.87 2.06
C ARG A 200 -4.72 13.73 1.09
N PHE A 201 -3.76 12.81 1.02
CA PHE A 201 -3.84 11.60 0.20
C PHE A 201 -3.91 10.35 1.09
N GLY A 202 -4.73 9.36 0.70
CA GLY A 202 -4.96 8.15 1.50
C GLY A 202 -3.97 7.02 1.26
N ARG A 203 -3.33 6.98 0.09
CA ARG A 203 -2.20 6.07 -0.19
C ARG A 203 -0.90 6.86 -0.36
N ASN A 204 -0.30 6.85 -1.55
CA ASN A 204 0.95 7.55 -1.81
C ASN A 204 0.68 8.95 -2.36
N GLY A 205 1.55 9.91 -2.03
CA GLY A 205 1.57 11.21 -2.70
C GLY A 205 2.07 11.04 -4.14
N LEU A 206 3.18 10.32 -4.30
CA LEU A 206 3.75 9.90 -5.57
C LEU A 206 3.99 8.39 -5.56
N SER A 207 3.38 7.68 -6.51
CA SER A 207 3.52 6.23 -6.72
C SER A 207 4.18 6.00 -8.09
N VAL A 208 5.42 5.50 -8.11
CA VAL A 208 6.25 5.43 -9.32
C VAL A 208 6.79 4.02 -9.54
N TRP A 209 6.42 3.43 -10.67
CA TRP A 209 6.68 2.02 -11.00
C TRP A 209 7.28 1.85 -12.39
N ASP A 210 7.91 0.70 -12.60
CA ASP A 210 8.49 0.23 -13.86
C ASP A 210 9.79 0.93 -14.30
N PRO A 211 10.68 0.20 -15.03
CA PRO A 211 11.92 0.77 -15.50
C PRO A 211 11.68 1.88 -16.52
N GLY A 212 12.32 3.03 -16.32
CA GLY A 212 12.23 4.19 -17.19
C GLY A 212 11.10 5.16 -16.86
N THR A 213 10.21 4.80 -15.92
CA THR A 213 9.24 5.76 -15.38
C THR A 213 9.94 6.73 -14.45
N ARG A 214 9.64 8.02 -14.58
CA ARG A 214 10.38 9.08 -13.89
C ARG A 214 9.51 10.21 -13.38
N VAL A 215 9.77 10.66 -12.15
CA VAL A 215 9.29 11.94 -11.62
C VAL A 215 10.46 12.89 -11.41
N ASP A 216 10.27 14.14 -11.83
CA ASP A 216 11.16 15.27 -11.55
C ASP A 216 10.36 16.34 -10.82
N ALA A 217 10.55 16.46 -9.51
CA ALA A 217 9.83 17.41 -8.66
C ALA A 217 10.78 18.48 -8.14
N ASN A 218 10.47 19.74 -8.47
CA ASN A 218 11.26 20.90 -8.07
C ASN A 218 10.41 21.87 -7.24
N GLN A 219 10.90 22.24 -6.05
CA GLN A 219 10.22 23.17 -5.14
C GLN A 219 8.80 22.74 -4.77
N CYS A 220 8.57 21.43 -4.63
CA CYS A 220 7.26 20.86 -4.33
C CYS A 220 7.07 20.59 -2.83
N GLU A 221 5.81 20.49 -2.42
CA GLU A 221 5.41 20.15 -1.06
C GLU A 221 4.50 18.93 -1.06
N ILE A 222 4.84 17.90 -0.29
CA ILE A 222 4.07 16.65 -0.19
C ILE A 222 3.77 16.38 1.28
N HIS A 223 2.50 16.49 1.69
CA HIS A 223 2.18 16.46 3.13
C HIS A 223 0.77 16.01 3.49
N ASP A 224 0.45 15.98 4.79
CA ASP A 224 -0.87 15.64 5.35
C ASP A 224 -1.40 14.28 4.85
N SER A 225 -0.62 13.20 4.93
CA SER A 225 -1.15 11.88 4.56
C SER A 225 -2.31 11.47 5.49
N THR A 226 -3.38 10.92 4.91
CA THR A 226 -4.54 10.42 5.66
C THR A 226 -4.50 8.90 5.86
N GLY A 227 -3.49 8.22 5.32
CA GLY A 227 -3.27 6.78 5.48
C GLY A 227 -1.90 6.46 6.07
N ASP A 228 -1.50 5.18 5.94
CA ASP A 228 -0.24 4.65 6.49
C ASP A 228 0.81 4.31 5.42
N TYR A 229 0.58 4.71 4.16
CA TYR A 229 1.51 4.52 3.05
C TYR A 229 2.53 5.67 2.97
N PRO A 230 3.74 5.43 2.45
CA PRO A 230 4.76 6.48 2.33
C PRO A 230 4.34 7.56 1.34
N ALA A 231 4.82 8.79 1.56
CA ALA A 231 4.52 9.92 0.69
C ALA A 231 5.06 9.71 -0.73
N VAL A 232 6.26 9.14 -0.87
CA VAL A 232 6.87 8.81 -2.17
C VAL A 232 7.27 7.33 -2.19
N TRP A 233 6.74 6.59 -3.15
CA TRP A 233 7.04 5.19 -3.42
C TRP A 233 7.72 5.04 -4.77
N VAL A 234 8.88 4.39 -4.78
CA VAL A 234 9.67 4.11 -6.00
C VAL A 234 10.00 2.62 -6.04
N SER A 235 9.47 1.91 -7.03
CA SER A 235 9.64 0.46 -7.18
C SER A 235 9.97 0.07 -8.62
N ASP A 236 10.34 -1.20 -8.81
CA ASP A 236 10.45 -1.84 -10.13
C ASP A 236 11.36 -1.11 -11.14
N GLY A 237 12.43 -0.45 -10.68
CA GLY A 237 13.39 0.23 -11.57
C GLY A 237 13.02 1.67 -11.93
N ALA A 238 12.01 2.24 -11.26
CA ALA A 238 11.62 3.63 -11.44
C ALA A 238 12.64 4.63 -10.86
N THR A 239 12.53 5.90 -11.24
CA THR A 239 13.40 6.97 -10.74
C THR A 239 12.62 8.19 -10.28
N VAL A 240 12.99 8.75 -9.13
CA VAL A 240 12.46 10.04 -8.64
C VAL A 240 13.58 11.01 -8.37
N ILE A 241 13.39 12.27 -8.76
CA ILE A 241 14.21 13.39 -8.30
C ILE A 241 13.34 14.35 -7.50
N LEU A 242 13.80 14.69 -6.29
CA LEU A 242 13.21 15.71 -5.43
C LEU A 242 14.26 16.81 -5.20
N ASP A 243 14.05 17.98 -5.78
CA ASP A 243 14.96 19.12 -5.69
C ASP A 243 14.28 20.29 -4.96
N ALA A 244 14.89 20.76 -3.88
CA ALA A 244 14.34 21.81 -3.01
C ALA A 244 12.90 21.54 -2.53
N CYS A 245 12.57 20.27 -2.31
CA CYS A 245 11.23 19.82 -1.91
C CYS A 245 11.05 19.77 -0.39
N ARG A 246 9.80 19.80 0.05
CA ARG A 246 9.41 19.58 1.44
C ARG A 246 8.46 18.39 1.53
N VAL A 247 8.79 17.42 2.37
CA VAL A 247 7.91 16.29 2.69
C VAL A 247 7.68 16.27 4.18
N HIS A 248 6.44 16.42 4.63
CA HIS A 248 6.16 16.51 6.07
C HIS A 248 4.77 16.04 6.47
N ASP A 249 4.56 15.76 7.76
CA ASP A 249 3.28 15.28 8.30
C ASP A 249 2.79 13.98 7.59
N VAL A 250 3.71 13.02 7.45
CA VAL A 250 3.47 11.74 6.77
C VAL A 250 3.95 10.55 7.62
N PRO A 251 3.37 9.35 7.46
CA PRO A 251 3.85 8.16 8.17
C PRO A 251 5.31 7.84 7.80
N ASP A 252 5.60 7.82 6.50
CA ASP A 252 6.91 7.54 5.94
C ASP A 252 7.14 8.51 4.76
N ALA A 253 8.36 9.01 4.55
CA ALA A 253 8.60 10.05 3.53
C ALA A 253 8.93 9.47 2.15
N LEU A 254 9.99 8.66 2.06
CA LEU A 254 10.51 8.13 0.80
C LEU A 254 10.92 6.66 0.92
N PHE A 255 10.28 5.80 0.15
CA PHE A 255 10.63 4.39 0.03
C PHE A 255 11.16 4.10 -1.38
N VAL A 256 12.36 3.55 -1.46
CA VAL A 256 13.02 3.13 -2.70
C VAL A 256 13.29 1.64 -2.61
N LEU A 257 12.58 0.87 -3.42
CA LEU A 257 12.53 -0.59 -3.33
C LEU A 257 12.91 -1.19 -4.67
N ASP A 258 13.35 -2.45 -4.65
CA ASP A 258 13.74 -3.24 -5.81
C ASP A 258 14.99 -2.77 -6.53
N ARG A 259 15.62 -3.74 -7.19
CA ARG A 259 16.87 -3.51 -7.89
C ARG A 259 16.67 -2.55 -9.06
N GLY A 260 17.50 -1.51 -9.08
CA GLY A 260 17.53 -0.53 -10.16
C GLY A 260 16.65 0.69 -9.90
N SER A 261 15.80 0.66 -8.88
CA SER A 261 15.06 1.84 -8.44
C SER A 261 15.99 2.87 -7.83
N ARG A 262 15.73 4.14 -8.10
CA ARG A 262 16.60 5.25 -7.68
C ARG A 262 15.82 6.45 -7.18
N ALA A 263 16.31 7.06 -6.11
CA ALA A 263 15.89 8.39 -5.70
C ALA A 263 17.10 9.33 -5.58
N ASP A 264 17.01 10.52 -6.18
CA ASP A 264 17.94 11.62 -5.96
C ASP A 264 17.19 12.74 -5.23
N VAL A 265 17.63 13.09 -4.03
CA VAL A 265 17.01 14.10 -3.17
C VAL A 265 18.05 15.16 -2.87
N VAL A 266 17.78 16.40 -3.27
CA VAL A 266 18.74 17.52 -3.19
C VAL A 266 18.08 18.71 -2.50
N ASP A 267 18.80 19.37 -1.61
CA ASP A 267 18.39 20.61 -0.94
C ASP A 267 16.98 20.54 -0.28
N SER A 268 16.56 19.34 0.13
CA SER A 268 15.18 19.06 0.54
C SER A 268 15.02 18.87 2.05
N ASP A 269 13.83 19.16 2.57
CA ASP A 269 13.47 19.01 3.98
C ASP A 269 12.43 17.89 4.16
N LEU A 270 12.77 16.90 4.99
CA LEU A 270 11.90 15.79 5.39
C LEU A 270 11.62 15.94 6.89
N SER A 271 10.40 16.29 7.30
CA SER A 271 10.12 16.59 8.71
C SER A 271 8.79 16.07 9.23
N GLN A 272 8.66 15.87 10.54
CA GLN A 272 7.43 15.34 11.16
C GLN A 272 7.03 13.99 10.53
N ILE A 273 7.99 13.06 10.49
CA ILE A 273 7.80 11.75 9.88
C ILE A 273 7.55 10.73 10.99
N ARG A 274 6.40 10.06 10.97
CA ARG A 274 6.02 9.15 12.07
C ARG A 274 7.04 8.01 12.25
N ASN A 275 7.44 7.43 11.13
CA ASN A 275 8.25 6.21 11.05
C ASN A 275 9.61 6.52 10.40
N THR A 276 9.78 6.21 9.11
CA THR A 276 11.07 6.31 8.41
C THR A 276 11.06 7.44 7.39
N ALA A 277 12.04 8.34 7.46
CA ALA A 277 12.14 9.41 6.46
C ALA A 277 12.65 8.87 5.13
N VAL A 278 13.71 8.06 5.11
CA VAL A 278 14.18 7.40 3.88
C VAL A 278 14.44 5.92 4.12
N SER A 279 13.81 5.05 3.32
CA SER A 279 14.03 3.61 3.33
C SER A 279 14.50 3.14 1.95
N VAL A 280 15.57 2.35 1.93
CA VAL A 280 16.18 1.81 0.70
C VAL A 280 16.38 0.30 0.87
N SER A 281 15.75 -0.50 0.01
CA SER A 281 15.81 -1.96 0.09
C SER A 281 16.01 -2.66 -1.26
N ASP A 282 16.33 -3.96 -1.17
CA ASP A 282 16.30 -4.92 -2.29
C ASP A 282 17.14 -4.54 -3.53
N GLY A 283 18.24 -3.83 -3.33
CA GLY A 283 19.15 -3.43 -4.42
C GLY A 283 18.86 -2.05 -5.00
N ALA A 284 17.97 -1.28 -4.37
CA ALA A 284 17.70 0.10 -4.71
C ALA A 284 18.83 1.04 -4.27
N THR A 285 18.82 2.27 -4.80
CA THR A 285 19.79 3.30 -4.44
C THR A 285 19.13 4.64 -4.11
N ALA A 286 19.64 5.33 -3.09
CA ALA A 286 19.22 6.71 -2.80
C ALA A 286 20.43 7.64 -2.63
N GLN A 287 20.39 8.78 -3.31
CA GLN A 287 21.35 9.86 -3.16
C GLN A 287 20.67 11.04 -2.47
N LEU A 288 21.20 11.44 -1.33
CA LEU A 288 20.75 12.60 -0.56
C LEU A 288 21.91 13.59 -0.47
N ASP A 289 21.71 14.80 -0.98
CA ASP A 289 22.69 15.90 -0.94
C ASP A 289 22.06 17.13 -0.28
N ASP A 290 22.74 17.67 0.74
CA ASP A 290 22.34 18.92 1.42
C ASP A 290 20.92 18.88 2.07
N CYS A 291 20.44 17.67 2.39
CA CYS A 291 19.10 17.45 2.93
C CYS A 291 19.01 17.62 4.46
N ARG A 292 17.82 17.98 4.94
CA ARG A 292 17.49 18.05 6.37
C ARG A 292 16.40 17.06 6.72
N ILE A 293 16.65 16.20 7.71
CA ILE A 293 15.69 15.25 8.24
C ILE A 293 15.42 15.63 9.71
N ARG A 294 14.15 15.80 10.09
CA ARG A 294 13.78 16.23 11.45
C ARG A 294 12.59 15.43 11.98
N GLU A 295 12.60 15.11 13.26
CA GLU A 295 11.45 14.52 13.96
C GLU A 295 10.96 13.24 13.24
N ALA A 296 11.88 12.28 13.05
CA ALA A 296 11.60 10.99 12.43
C ALA A 296 11.98 9.84 13.37
N SER A 297 11.23 8.74 13.43
CA SER A 297 11.70 7.58 14.21
C SER A 297 13.05 7.07 13.65
N THR A 298 13.12 6.88 12.34
CA THR A 298 14.37 6.55 11.63
C THR A 298 14.67 7.61 10.59
N GLY A 299 15.86 8.19 10.63
CA GLY A 299 16.28 9.19 9.62
C GLY A 299 16.48 8.56 8.24
N ALA A 300 17.49 7.72 8.09
CA ALA A 300 17.70 6.95 6.86
C ALA A 300 17.98 5.48 7.14
N TRP A 301 17.44 4.60 6.31
CA TRP A 301 17.55 3.16 6.48
C TRP A 301 17.93 2.47 5.19
N PHE A 302 19.13 1.90 5.17
CA PHE A 302 19.60 1.04 4.11
C PHE A 302 19.54 -0.42 4.56
N ARG A 303 18.81 -1.26 3.82
CA ARG A 303 18.61 -2.68 4.13
C ARG A 303 18.78 -3.54 2.89
N ASP A 304 19.22 -4.78 3.13
CA ASP A 304 19.38 -5.83 2.12
C ASP A 304 20.59 -5.65 1.20
N HIS A 305 21.08 -6.76 0.64
CA HIS A 305 22.29 -6.76 -0.16
C HIS A 305 22.10 -6.02 -1.49
N GLY A 306 23.08 -5.20 -1.84
CA GLY A 306 23.06 -4.40 -3.07
C GLY A 306 22.38 -3.05 -2.88
N SER A 307 21.64 -2.85 -1.78
CA SER A 307 21.11 -1.55 -1.42
C SER A 307 22.24 -0.64 -0.96
N GLY A 308 22.20 0.60 -1.40
CA GLY A 308 23.24 1.57 -1.08
C GLY A 308 22.86 2.96 -1.53
N GLY A 309 23.86 3.81 -1.71
CA GLY A 309 23.62 5.20 -2.01
C GLY A 309 24.58 6.11 -1.28
N THR A 310 24.30 7.41 -1.35
CA THR A 310 25.13 8.44 -0.73
C THR A 310 24.28 9.36 0.12
N LEU A 311 24.73 9.66 1.33
CA LEU A 311 24.23 10.76 2.15
C LEU A 311 25.38 11.75 2.30
N ASN A 312 25.26 12.93 1.73
CA ASN A 312 26.32 13.92 1.72
C ASN A 312 25.83 15.27 2.24
N ASN A 313 26.52 15.77 3.26
CA ASN A 313 26.20 17.03 3.94
C ASN A 313 24.77 17.10 4.50
N CYS A 314 24.18 15.95 4.84
CA CYS A 314 22.84 15.88 5.39
C CYS A 314 22.83 16.09 6.92
N THR A 315 21.76 16.66 7.44
CA THR A 315 21.52 16.77 8.89
C THR A 315 20.32 15.94 9.30
N VAL A 316 20.46 15.12 10.34
CA VAL A 316 19.37 14.40 10.99
C VAL A 316 19.21 14.92 12.42
N ASP A 317 18.05 15.43 12.77
CA ASP A 317 17.78 16.00 14.09
C ASP A 317 16.56 15.36 14.75
N ALA A 318 16.66 15.12 16.06
CA ALA A 318 15.60 14.56 16.90
C ALA A 318 15.00 13.25 16.38
N ALA A 319 15.85 12.32 15.92
CA ALA A 319 15.44 10.99 15.51
C ALA A 319 15.58 9.95 16.64
N GLN A 320 14.87 8.82 16.59
CA GLN A 320 15.23 7.71 17.50
C GLN A 320 16.59 7.14 17.09
N THR A 321 16.73 6.78 15.81
CA THR A 321 18.03 6.45 15.21
C THR A 321 18.28 7.28 13.98
N GLY A 322 19.49 7.86 13.88
CA GLY A 322 19.85 8.73 12.77
C GLY A 322 19.93 7.99 11.44
N VAL A 323 20.88 7.06 11.33
CA VAL A 323 21.00 6.19 10.14
C VAL A 323 21.18 4.74 10.55
N ILE A 324 20.42 3.87 9.90
CA ILE A 324 20.44 2.42 10.07
C ILE A 324 21.01 1.77 8.80
N VAL A 325 21.97 0.88 8.97
CA VAL A 325 22.47 0.03 7.89
C VAL A 325 22.42 -1.43 8.28
N THR A 326 21.62 -2.22 7.58
CA THR A 326 21.43 -3.64 7.91
C THR A 326 21.47 -4.56 6.71
N LYS A 327 21.56 -5.87 7.00
CA LYS A 327 21.33 -6.94 6.03
C LYS A 327 22.25 -6.88 4.82
N GLY A 328 23.48 -6.37 5.00
CA GLY A 328 24.49 -6.33 3.96
C GLY A 328 24.40 -5.17 2.98
N ALA A 329 23.59 -4.15 3.28
CA ALA A 329 23.60 -2.88 2.58
C ALA A 329 24.95 -2.15 2.76
N ASP A 330 25.32 -1.28 1.80
CA ASP A 330 26.64 -0.65 1.75
C ASP A 330 26.56 0.83 1.27
N PRO A 331 26.01 1.74 2.08
CA PRO A 331 25.95 3.16 1.76
C PRO A 331 27.27 3.88 2.07
N THR A 332 27.46 5.03 1.43
CA THR A 332 28.53 5.98 1.73
C THR A 332 27.94 7.24 2.36
N ILE A 333 28.45 7.63 3.53
CA ILE A 333 27.93 8.76 4.30
C ILE A 333 29.07 9.74 4.55
N GLU A 334 28.91 10.96 4.05
CA GLU A 334 29.95 11.97 4.04
C GLU A 334 29.46 13.27 4.67
N ARG A 335 30.22 13.79 5.63
CA ARG A 335 29.98 15.11 6.26
C ARG A 335 28.58 15.27 6.87
N CYS A 336 27.91 14.17 7.22
CA CYS A 336 26.58 14.20 7.80
C CYS A 336 26.63 14.46 9.31
N THR A 337 25.63 15.16 9.83
CA THR A 337 25.50 15.46 11.26
C THR A 337 24.22 14.87 11.81
N VAL A 338 24.31 14.05 12.86
CA VAL A 338 23.17 13.56 13.63
C VAL A 338 23.14 14.23 15.00
N THR A 339 22.02 14.86 15.34
CA THR A 339 21.85 15.62 16.59
C THR A 339 20.72 15.03 17.43
N SER A 340 21.00 14.88 18.72
CA SER A 340 20.08 14.39 19.75
C SER A 340 19.34 13.07 19.45
N PRO A 341 20.01 12.02 18.93
CA PRO A 341 19.33 10.75 18.68
C PRO A 341 19.05 10.00 19.99
N ALA A 342 17.85 9.43 20.13
CA ALA A 342 17.43 8.73 21.33
C ALA A 342 18.19 7.40 21.56
N GLU A 343 18.49 6.65 20.50
CA GLU A 343 19.13 5.34 20.59
C GLU A 343 20.55 5.33 20.02
N ALA A 344 20.70 5.73 18.75
CA ALA A 344 21.99 5.75 18.10
C ALA A 344 22.07 6.83 17.01
N GLY A 345 23.23 7.46 16.87
CA GLY A 345 23.50 8.30 15.71
C GLY A 345 23.56 7.48 14.43
N PHE A 346 24.47 6.50 14.41
CA PHE A 346 24.63 5.55 13.32
C PHE A 346 24.59 4.13 13.90
N TYR A 347 23.71 3.30 13.37
CA TYR A 347 23.55 1.91 13.77
C TYR A 347 23.81 0.97 12.59
N VAL A 348 24.76 0.04 12.75
CA VAL A 348 25.09 -0.94 11.71
C VAL A 348 24.98 -2.35 12.28
N SER A 349 24.18 -3.20 11.65
CA SER A 349 23.95 -4.57 12.11
C SER A 349 23.71 -5.57 10.99
N ALA A 350 23.60 -6.86 11.31
CA ALA A 350 23.25 -7.93 10.37
C ALA A 350 24.10 -7.91 9.08
N GLU A 351 25.43 -7.95 9.24
CA GLU A 351 26.41 -7.87 8.14
C GLU A 351 26.39 -6.57 7.32
N GLY A 352 25.71 -5.53 7.83
CA GLY A 352 25.72 -4.20 7.27
C GLY A 352 27.14 -3.69 7.04
N ARG A 353 27.30 -2.96 5.95
CA ARG A 353 28.55 -2.33 5.55
C ARG A 353 28.37 -0.83 5.48
N GLY A 354 29.45 -0.11 5.24
CA GLY A 354 29.33 1.31 4.93
C GLY A 354 30.60 2.08 5.20
N THR A 355 30.73 3.19 4.49
CA THR A 355 31.83 4.13 4.65
C THR A 355 31.28 5.42 5.24
N PHE A 356 31.85 5.84 6.37
CA PHE A 356 31.47 7.06 7.08
C PHE A 356 32.70 7.97 7.10
N ASP A 357 32.62 9.14 6.47
CA ASP A 357 33.72 10.11 6.40
C ASP A 357 33.27 11.49 6.89
N GLY A 358 33.98 12.04 7.88
CA GLY A 358 33.68 13.36 8.43
C GLY A 358 32.31 13.47 9.11
N CYS A 359 31.72 12.35 9.52
CA CYS A 359 30.39 12.33 10.14
C CYS A 359 30.44 12.76 11.61
N ARG A 360 29.42 13.48 12.07
CA ARG A 360 29.33 14.01 13.43
C ARG A 360 28.07 13.49 14.13
N VAL A 361 28.20 13.03 15.37
CA VAL A 361 27.06 12.77 16.26
C VAL A 361 27.19 13.62 17.51
N THR A 362 26.11 14.28 17.92
CA THR A 362 26.11 15.07 19.17
C THR A 362 24.84 14.86 19.97
N GLY A 363 24.97 14.74 21.29
CA GLY A 363 23.83 14.76 22.21
C GLY A 363 23.00 13.47 22.23
N SER A 364 23.57 12.33 21.85
CA SER A 364 22.83 11.05 21.86
C SER A 364 22.48 10.59 23.27
N GLU A 365 21.24 10.14 23.49
CA GLU A 365 20.84 9.44 24.73
C GLU A 365 21.35 7.98 24.76
N GLY A 366 21.76 7.44 23.62
CA GLY A 366 22.44 6.17 23.50
C GLY A 366 23.87 6.30 22.97
N TYR A 367 24.17 5.60 21.88
CA TYR A 367 25.52 5.56 21.31
C TYR A 367 25.69 6.54 20.14
N GLY A 368 26.91 7.07 19.96
CA GLY A 368 27.23 7.83 18.76
C GLY A 368 27.20 6.95 17.52
N PHE A 369 28.14 6.01 17.45
CA PHE A 369 28.18 4.93 16.46
C PHE A 369 28.05 3.60 17.18
N HIS A 370 27.12 2.75 16.74
CA HIS A 370 26.91 1.40 17.26
C HIS A 370 27.00 0.41 16.11
N VAL A 371 28.09 -0.36 16.07
CA VAL A 371 28.32 -1.38 15.04
C VAL A 371 28.31 -2.74 15.71
N MET A 372 27.45 -3.63 15.22
CA MET A 372 27.30 -4.99 15.75
C MET A 372 28.35 -5.95 15.17
N GLU A 373 28.48 -7.13 15.78
CA GLU A 373 29.32 -8.23 15.31
C GLU A 373 29.02 -8.62 13.85
N GLY A 374 30.06 -9.00 13.10
CA GLY A 374 29.96 -9.39 11.69
C GLY A 374 29.80 -8.24 10.68
N CYS A 375 29.73 -6.99 11.14
CA CYS A 375 29.59 -5.82 10.29
C CYS A 375 30.94 -5.27 9.83
N ARG A 376 30.99 -4.71 8.60
CA ARG A 376 32.21 -4.16 8.00
C ARG A 376 32.04 -2.69 7.69
N THR A 377 32.52 -1.83 8.58
CA THR A 377 32.39 -0.38 8.43
C THR A 377 33.75 0.30 8.46
N THR A 378 33.91 1.35 7.66
CA THR A 378 35.08 2.24 7.71
C THR A 378 34.63 3.60 8.19
N LEU A 379 35.21 4.07 9.29
CA LEU A 379 34.98 5.39 9.86
C LEU A 379 36.27 6.21 9.71
N THR A 380 36.19 7.37 9.07
CA THR A 380 37.32 8.28 8.86
C THR A 380 36.94 9.68 9.31
N ARG A 381 37.74 10.30 10.18
CA ARG A 381 37.53 11.69 10.66
C ARG A 381 36.14 11.92 11.30
N CYS A 382 35.52 10.88 11.83
CA CYS A 382 34.22 11.00 12.50
C CYS A 382 34.39 11.58 13.91
N ARG A 383 33.38 12.29 14.40
CA ARG A 383 33.40 12.92 15.72
C ARG A 383 32.11 12.67 16.49
N THR A 384 32.24 12.25 17.73
CA THR A 384 31.10 12.09 18.64
C THR A 384 31.25 12.99 19.86
N GLU A 385 30.13 13.54 20.30
CA GLU A 385 30.05 14.44 21.46
C GLU A 385 28.82 14.16 22.29
N ARG A 386 28.93 14.26 23.62
CA ARG A 386 27.79 14.21 24.56
C ARG A 386 26.88 12.99 24.32
N CYS A 387 27.47 11.81 24.13
CA CYS A 387 26.74 10.55 23.90
C CYS A 387 26.68 9.74 25.21
N ALA A 388 25.49 9.50 25.76
CA ALA A 388 25.33 9.01 27.13
C ALA A 388 25.77 7.55 27.35
N ARG A 389 25.70 6.69 26.33
CA ARG A 389 26.18 5.29 26.41
C ARG A 389 27.58 5.09 25.83
N GLY A 390 28.14 6.11 25.18
CA GLY A 390 29.48 6.09 24.59
C GLY A 390 29.50 6.60 23.15
N GLY A 391 30.64 7.16 22.74
CA GLY A 391 30.81 7.69 21.38
C GLY A 391 30.86 6.59 20.31
N TYR A 392 31.55 5.49 20.57
CA TYR A 392 31.74 4.38 19.63
C TYR A 392 31.59 3.05 20.38
N GLU A 393 30.70 2.18 19.90
CA GLU A 393 30.52 0.81 20.38
C GLU A 393 30.83 -0.15 19.23
N PHE A 394 31.85 -0.98 19.43
CA PHE A 394 32.32 -1.99 18.48
C PHE A 394 32.43 -3.36 19.18
N PRO A 395 32.18 -4.48 18.49
CA PRO A 395 32.39 -5.82 19.04
C PRO A 395 33.86 -6.01 19.46
N GLU A 396 34.10 -6.65 20.61
CA GLU A 396 35.45 -6.99 21.06
C GLU A 396 36.07 -8.03 20.11
N GLY A 397 37.11 -7.64 19.37
CA GLY A 397 37.72 -8.50 18.36
C GLY A 397 38.47 -9.69 18.95
N ASP A 398 38.11 -10.89 18.55
CA ASP A 398 38.95 -12.07 18.59
C ASP A 398 40.16 -11.85 17.66
N GLY A 399 41.34 -11.74 18.26
CA GLY A 399 42.61 -11.33 17.64
C GLY A 399 43.18 -12.25 16.54
N GLY A 400 42.38 -12.66 15.57
CA GLY A 400 42.78 -13.58 14.49
C GLY A 400 42.16 -13.32 13.11
N SER A 401 41.12 -12.50 12.95
CA SER A 401 40.60 -12.16 11.61
C SER A 401 40.33 -10.66 11.48
N GLY A 402 41.08 -9.98 10.60
CA GLY A 402 41.04 -8.52 10.42
C GLY A 402 39.79 -7.99 9.72
N ALA A 403 38.60 -8.47 10.11
CA ALA A 403 37.32 -8.20 9.45
C ALA A 403 36.31 -7.43 10.34
N GLY A 404 36.79 -6.65 11.31
CA GLY A 404 35.97 -5.77 12.15
C GLY A 404 35.91 -4.32 11.64
N PRO A 405 35.15 -3.44 12.31
CA PRO A 405 35.07 -2.02 11.97
C PRO A 405 36.44 -1.33 12.08
N VAL A 406 36.75 -0.44 11.13
CA VAL A 406 38.01 0.31 11.09
C VAL A 406 37.71 1.78 11.37
N ALA A 407 38.27 2.32 12.45
CA ALA A 407 38.18 3.76 12.78
C ALA A 407 39.55 4.44 12.61
N ARG A 408 39.61 5.50 11.80
CA ARG A 408 40.81 6.33 11.55
C ARG A 408 40.51 7.78 11.84
N ASP A 409 41.41 8.44 12.59
CA ASP A 409 41.30 9.87 12.95
C ASP A 409 39.94 10.25 13.59
N CYS A 410 39.29 9.31 14.27
CA CYS A 410 38.00 9.51 14.93
C CYS A 410 38.18 10.00 16.37
N THR A 411 37.28 10.86 16.86
CA THR A 411 37.38 11.48 18.20
C THR A 411 36.06 11.41 18.97
N SER A 412 36.13 11.23 20.30
CA SER A 412 34.98 11.22 21.22
C SER A 412 35.32 12.02 22.48
N ASP A 413 34.40 12.84 23.00
CA ASP A 413 34.57 13.57 24.26
C ASP A 413 34.44 12.70 25.52
N GLU A 414 33.76 11.55 25.41
CA GLU A 414 33.82 10.46 26.39
C GLU A 414 34.54 9.25 25.78
N SER A 415 35.81 9.09 26.12
CA SER A 415 36.62 7.90 25.83
C SER A 415 36.58 6.97 27.03
N GLY A 416 35.61 6.06 27.07
CA GLY A 416 35.52 5.04 28.10
C GLY A 416 35.34 3.66 27.47
N LEU A 417 36.44 2.98 27.12
CA LEU A 417 36.46 1.52 27.11
C LEU A 417 36.08 1.06 28.53
N ARG A 418 34.80 0.80 28.78
CA ARG A 418 34.32 0.19 30.02
C ARG A 418 34.21 -1.31 29.79
N THR A 419 35.26 -2.04 30.18
CA THR A 419 35.12 -3.45 30.56
C THR A 419 34.04 -3.55 31.64
N ALA A 420 32.97 -4.30 31.36
CA ALA A 420 31.90 -4.54 32.32
C ALA A 420 32.45 -5.18 33.61
N PRO A 421 32.09 -4.70 34.82
CA PRO A 421 32.27 -5.50 36.02
C PRO A 421 31.21 -6.61 36.02
N ALA A 422 31.66 -7.85 36.25
CA ALA A 422 30.79 -9.00 36.39
C ALA A 422 29.68 -8.75 37.45
N PRO A 423 28.44 -9.20 37.22
CA PRO A 423 27.37 -9.04 38.20
C PRO A 423 27.67 -9.88 39.44
N PRO A 424 27.49 -9.34 40.67
CA PRO A 424 27.55 -10.16 41.88
C PRO A 424 26.31 -11.06 41.97
N PRO A 425 26.40 -12.22 42.64
CA PRO A 425 25.31 -13.18 42.68
C PRO A 425 24.10 -12.64 43.45
N PRO A 426 22.86 -13.08 43.12
CA PRO A 426 21.66 -12.56 43.73
C PRO A 426 21.55 -13.01 45.19
N VAL A 427 21.52 -12.05 46.10
CA VAL A 427 21.19 -12.28 47.51
C VAL A 427 19.67 -12.08 47.67
N LEU A 428 18.97 -13.17 47.96
CA LEU A 428 17.58 -13.17 48.39
C LEU A 428 17.46 -12.38 49.70
N THR A 429 16.71 -11.28 49.69
CA THR A 429 16.23 -10.65 50.92
C THR A 429 14.74 -10.36 50.83
N ALA A 430 14.02 -10.92 51.80
CA ALA A 430 12.58 -10.82 51.97
C ALA A 430 12.19 -9.41 52.44
N THR A 431 11.19 -8.81 51.80
CA THR A 431 10.56 -7.57 52.25
C THR A 431 9.43 -7.87 53.25
N GLN A 432 9.60 -7.41 54.49
CA GLN A 432 8.52 -7.17 55.44
C GLN A 432 8.02 -5.73 55.30
N SER A 433 6.74 -5.56 55.61
CA SER A 433 5.89 -4.37 55.38
C SER A 433 5.82 -3.39 56.56
N THR A 434 5.72 -2.09 56.18
CA THR A 434 5.00 -0.91 56.79
C THR A 434 5.45 -0.27 58.12
N PRO A 435 5.06 1.00 58.47
CA PRO A 435 4.59 2.17 57.66
C PRO A 435 5.10 3.59 58.10
N GLY A 436 5.05 4.57 57.17
CA GLY A 436 4.66 6.00 57.43
C GLY A 436 5.74 7.06 57.76
N LEU A 437 5.84 8.16 56.97
CA LEU A 437 5.28 9.51 57.26
C LEU A 437 5.73 10.57 56.22
N LEU A 438 4.72 11.28 55.68
CA LEU A 438 4.61 12.57 54.95
C LEU A 438 5.81 13.54 54.78
N GLY A 439 5.92 14.11 53.56
CA GLY A 439 6.67 15.35 53.26
C GLY A 439 6.62 15.86 51.80
N ALA A 440 5.57 16.63 51.48
CA ALA A 440 5.29 17.65 50.42
C ALA A 440 6.18 17.93 49.14
N LEU A 441 5.55 17.75 47.94
CA LEU A 441 5.32 18.59 46.70
C LEU A 441 6.32 19.70 46.24
N PRO A 442 6.39 20.15 44.93
CA PRO A 442 5.41 20.10 43.79
C PRO A 442 5.99 19.64 42.41
N GLY A 443 5.24 19.11 41.42
CA GLY A 443 4.27 19.78 40.54
C GLY A 443 4.65 19.59 39.05
N GLN A 444 4.30 18.44 38.44
CA GLN A 444 4.49 18.13 37.02
C GLN A 444 3.18 18.23 36.21
N ARG A 445 3.40 18.59 34.93
CA ARG A 445 2.46 18.90 33.84
C ARG A 445 1.50 17.76 33.48
N PRO A 446 0.41 18.05 32.74
CA PRO A 446 -0.70 17.14 32.50
C PRO A 446 -0.28 15.91 31.69
N VAL A 447 -0.78 14.76 32.12
CA VAL A 447 -0.77 13.49 31.40
C VAL A 447 -1.81 13.59 30.27
N GLU A 448 -1.37 13.35 29.03
CA GLU A 448 -2.24 13.12 27.87
C GLU A 448 -3.13 11.88 28.10
N PRO A 449 -4.36 11.88 27.54
CA PRO A 449 -5.37 10.90 27.89
C PRO A 449 -4.99 9.49 27.43
N ALA A 450 -5.32 8.51 28.28
CA ALA A 450 -5.25 7.10 27.99
C ALA A 450 -6.01 6.74 26.69
N PRO A 451 -5.58 5.69 25.96
CA PRO A 451 -6.30 5.20 24.79
C PRO A 451 -7.75 4.86 25.17
N GLU A 452 -8.68 5.26 24.31
CA GLU A 452 -10.11 5.00 24.50
C GLU A 452 -10.38 3.49 24.70
N PRO A 453 -11.36 3.11 25.53
CA PRO A 453 -11.77 1.72 25.66
C PRO A 453 -12.29 1.23 24.31
N VAL A 454 -11.60 0.26 23.72
CA VAL A 454 -12.10 -0.52 22.59
C VAL A 454 -13.48 -1.06 22.98
N ALA A 455 -14.45 -0.80 22.11
CA ALA A 455 -15.87 -1.08 22.31
C ALA A 455 -16.13 -2.47 22.92
N ALA A 456 -17.10 -2.52 23.83
CA ALA A 456 -17.56 -3.75 24.46
C ALA A 456 -17.91 -4.81 23.39
N ALA A 457 -17.40 -6.03 23.59
CA ALA A 457 -17.61 -7.16 22.71
C ALA A 457 -19.09 -7.39 22.41
N GLU A 458 -19.43 -7.49 21.13
CA GLU A 458 -20.73 -7.97 20.68
C GLU A 458 -20.98 -9.39 21.20
N PRO A 459 -22.22 -9.76 21.56
CA PRO A 459 -22.53 -11.08 22.06
C PRO A 459 -22.17 -12.16 21.02
N ALA A 460 -21.47 -13.21 21.46
CA ALA A 460 -21.07 -14.33 20.62
C ALA A 460 -22.27 -14.90 19.84
N ARG A 461 -22.16 -14.94 18.51
CA ARG A 461 -23.18 -15.50 17.60
C ARG A 461 -23.37 -17.00 17.89
N ASP A 462 -24.56 -17.54 17.64
CA ASP A 462 -24.81 -18.97 17.81
C ASP A 462 -23.93 -19.81 16.87
N SER A 463 -23.28 -20.85 17.41
CA SER A 463 -22.42 -21.77 16.68
C SER A 463 -23.09 -22.40 15.45
N SER A 464 -24.40 -22.60 15.51
CA SER A 464 -25.19 -23.18 14.42
C SER A 464 -25.27 -22.25 13.20
N ALA A 465 -25.32 -20.93 13.44
CA ALA A 465 -25.37 -19.92 12.39
C ALA A 465 -24.03 -19.79 11.67
N VAL A 466 -22.91 -19.76 12.41
CA VAL A 466 -21.56 -19.65 11.83
C VAL A 466 -21.18 -20.93 11.07
N LEU A 467 -21.61 -22.11 11.54
CA LEU A 467 -21.49 -23.35 10.77
C LEU A 467 -22.34 -23.33 9.49
N GLY A 468 -23.50 -22.67 9.52
CA GLY A 468 -24.30 -22.42 8.32
C GLY A 468 -23.58 -21.56 7.29
N GLU A 469 -22.85 -20.53 7.73
CA GLU A 469 -22.02 -19.69 6.84
C GLU A 469 -20.84 -20.48 6.24
N LEU A 470 -20.19 -21.33 7.03
CA LEU A 470 -19.18 -22.25 6.52
C LEU A 470 -19.78 -23.19 5.46
N ASP A 471 -21.00 -23.67 5.67
CA ASP A 471 -21.68 -24.57 4.74
C ASP A 471 -22.10 -23.87 3.44
N ALA A 472 -22.42 -22.58 3.51
CA ALA A 472 -22.76 -21.73 2.38
C ALA A 472 -21.57 -21.43 1.45
N LEU A 473 -20.32 -21.53 1.94
CA LEU A 473 -19.14 -21.36 1.07
C LEU A 473 -19.16 -22.39 -0.07
N VAL A 474 -18.94 -21.95 -1.30
CA VAL A 474 -18.90 -22.87 -2.44
C VAL A 474 -17.75 -23.86 -2.31
N GLY A 475 -18.01 -25.14 -2.61
CA GLY A 475 -17.00 -26.21 -2.63
C GLY A 475 -16.42 -26.54 -1.25
N LEU A 476 -15.12 -26.84 -1.22
CA LEU A 476 -14.33 -27.05 0.01
C LEU A 476 -14.81 -28.21 0.91
N ASP A 477 -15.40 -29.27 0.34
CA ASP A 477 -15.98 -30.38 1.11
C ASP A 477 -14.97 -31.09 2.04
N SER A 478 -13.70 -31.16 1.64
CA SER A 478 -12.63 -31.67 2.51
C SER A 478 -12.42 -30.77 3.72
N VAL A 479 -12.27 -29.46 3.50
CA VAL A 479 -12.06 -28.45 4.54
C VAL A 479 -13.25 -28.39 5.50
N LYS A 480 -14.49 -28.35 4.99
CA LYS A 480 -15.70 -28.33 5.80
C LYS A 480 -15.80 -29.56 6.71
N ARG A 481 -15.46 -30.75 6.20
CA ARG A 481 -15.41 -31.98 7.01
C ARG A 481 -14.36 -31.92 8.11
N GLU A 482 -13.17 -31.40 7.80
CA GLU A 482 -12.10 -31.24 8.79
C GLU A 482 -12.48 -30.24 9.89
N VAL A 483 -13.04 -29.08 9.53
CA VAL A 483 -13.50 -28.08 10.51
C VAL A 483 -14.61 -28.65 11.39
N ARG A 484 -15.61 -29.34 10.81
CA ARG A 484 -16.67 -30.02 11.58
C ARG A 484 -16.10 -31.06 12.54
N ALA A 485 -15.16 -31.89 12.10
CA ALA A 485 -14.53 -32.89 12.96
C ALA A 485 -13.80 -32.25 14.16
N LEU A 486 -13.16 -31.09 13.96
CA LEU A 486 -12.53 -30.34 15.05
C LEU A 486 -13.59 -29.78 16.03
N THR A 487 -14.66 -29.19 15.49
CA THR A 487 -15.79 -28.67 16.28
C THR A 487 -16.45 -29.76 17.12
N ASP A 488 -16.73 -30.92 16.53
CA ASP A 488 -17.33 -32.07 17.22
C ASP A 488 -16.44 -32.58 18.36
N MET A 489 -15.12 -32.66 18.14
CA MET A 489 -14.17 -33.06 19.17
C MET A 489 -14.15 -32.08 20.35
N ILE A 490 -14.23 -30.78 20.06
CA ILE A 490 -14.28 -29.71 21.07
C ILE A 490 -15.56 -29.80 21.89
N GLU A 491 -16.71 -29.94 21.23
CA GLU A 491 -18.01 -30.01 21.90
C GLU A 491 -18.13 -31.28 22.77
N VAL A 492 -17.66 -32.43 22.27
CA VAL A 492 -17.57 -33.66 23.08
C VAL A 492 -16.61 -33.49 24.26
N GLY A 493 -15.48 -32.81 24.05
CA GLY A 493 -14.54 -32.47 25.13
C GLY A 493 -15.19 -31.62 26.23
N ARG A 494 -15.97 -30.61 25.85
CA ARG A 494 -16.72 -29.73 26.76
C ARG A 494 -17.73 -30.53 27.58
N ARG A 495 -18.56 -31.36 26.94
CA ARG A 495 -19.54 -32.22 27.63
C ARG A 495 -18.88 -33.21 28.59
N ARG A 496 -17.69 -33.71 28.25
CA ARG A 496 -16.90 -34.58 29.16
C ARG A 496 -16.42 -33.81 30.38
N ALA A 497 -15.92 -32.58 30.21
CA ALA A 497 -15.48 -31.73 31.31
C ALA A 497 -16.65 -31.37 32.26
N GLU A 498 -17.82 -31.05 31.72
CA GLU A 498 -19.05 -30.81 32.50
C GLU A 498 -19.49 -32.04 33.30
N ALA A 499 -19.29 -33.23 32.74
CA ALA A 499 -19.53 -34.50 33.43
C ALA A 499 -18.41 -34.90 34.42
N GLY A 500 -17.42 -34.03 34.66
CA GLY A 500 -16.28 -34.31 35.55
C GLY A 500 -15.29 -35.35 35.00
N LEU A 501 -15.39 -35.72 33.72
CA LEU A 501 -14.50 -36.65 33.06
C LEU A 501 -13.29 -35.91 32.48
N LYS A 502 -12.14 -36.58 32.43
CA LYS A 502 -10.97 -36.05 31.71
C LYS A 502 -11.31 -35.92 30.22
N ALA A 503 -11.29 -34.68 29.73
CA ALA A 503 -11.29 -34.37 28.32
C ALA A 503 -9.87 -34.52 27.77
N ALA A 504 -9.74 -35.08 26.57
CA ALA A 504 -8.44 -35.09 25.89
C ALA A 504 -8.08 -33.64 25.51
N SER A 505 -6.84 -33.23 25.75
CA SER A 505 -6.35 -31.92 25.32
C SER A 505 -6.30 -31.88 23.80
N VAL A 506 -7.25 -31.19 23.17
CA VAL A 506 -7.26 -31.01 21.71
C VAL A 506 -6.26 -29.93 21.36
N ARG A 507 -5.26 -30.26 20.53
CA ARG A 507 -4.38 -29.25 19.93
C ARG A 507 -5.19 -28.47 18.89
N ARG A 508 -5.15 -27.14 18.95
CA ARG A 508 -6.07 -26.27 18.18
C ARG A 508 -5.39 -25.53 17.02
N HIS A 509 -4.07 -25.54 16.96
CA HIS A 509 -3.31 -24.88 15.89
C HIS A 509 -3.40 -25.66 14.58
N LEU A 510 -3.60 -24.97 13.45
CA LEU A 510 -3.81 -25.57 12.14
C LEU A 510 -2.79 -25.10 11.11
N VAL A 511 -2.45 -25.96 10.15
CA VAL A 511 -1.70 -25.58 8.94
C VAL A 511 -2.67 -25.53 7.77
N PHE A 512 -2.73 -24.42 7.04
CA PHE A 512 -3.53 -24.29 5.81
C PHE A 512 -2.60 -24.32 4.60
N THR A 513 -2.80 -25.27 3.69
CA THR A 513 -2.03 -25.36 2.45
C THR A 513 -2.93 -25.21 1.24
N GLY A 514 -2.48 -24.51 0.20
CA GLY A 514 -3.19 -24.44 -1.08
C GLY A 514 -2.92 -23.16 -1.85
N SER A 515 -3.32 -23.14 -3.12
CA SER A 515 -3.13 -22.01 -4.06
C SER A 515 -3.81 -20.71 -3.58
N PRO A 516 -3.44 -19.53 -4.13
CA PRO A 516 -4.12 -18.28 -3.82
C PRO A 516 -5.62 -18.34 -4.13
N GLY A 517 -6.43 -17.59 -3.37
CA GLY A 517 -7.87 -17.45 -3.65
C GLY A 517 -8.72 -18.70 -3.43
N THR A 518 -8.21 -19.70 -2.70
CA THR A 518 -8.94 -20.94 -2.32
C THR A 518 -9.76 -20.80 -1.03
N GLY A 519 -9.81 -19.61 -0.40
CA GLY A 519 -10.65 -19.34 0.77
C GLY A 519 -9.99 -19.54 2.15
N LYS A 520 -8.65 -19.68 2.21
CA LYS A 520 -7.88 -19.89 3.46
C LYS A 520 -8.21 -18.87 4.57
N THR A 521 -8.10 -17.58 4.28
CA THR A 521 -8.35 -16.49 5.25
C THR A 521 -9.82 -16.44 5.67
N THR A 522 -10.75 -16.69 4.74
CA THR A 522 -12.20 -16.74 5.04
C THR A 522 -12.53 -17.87 6.01
N VAL A 523 -12.00 -19.07 5.77
CA VAL A 523 -12.21 -20.22 6.67
C VAL A 523 -11.52 -19.99 8.02
N ALA A 524 -10.36 -19.33 8.06
CA ALA A 524 -9.69 -18.99 9.32
C ALA A 524 -10.54 -18.07 10.21
N ARG A 525 -11.20 -17.07 9.60
CA ARG A 525 -12.13 -16.16 10.29
C ARG A 525 -13.32 -16.91 10.88
N LEU A 526 -14.01 -17.69 10.04
CA LEU A 526 -15.17 -18.49 10.49
C LEU A 526 -14.77 -19.48 11.58
N TYR A 527 -13.58 -20.09 11.48
CA TYR A 527 -13.09 -20.99 12.52
C TYR A 527 -12.92 -20.27 13.87
N GLY A 528 -12.37 -19.05 13.89
CA GLY A 528 -12.26 -18.23 15.10
C GLY A 528 -13.63 -17.93 15.73
N GLU A 529 -14.60 -17.54 14.91
CA GLU A 529 -15.97 -17.26 15.34
C GLU A 529 -16.67 -18.50 15.91
N ILE A 530 -16.51 -19.67 15.25
CA ILE A 530 -17.02 -20.94 15.76
C ILE A 530 -16.42 -21.25 17.13
N LEU A 531 -15.11 -21.09 17.30
CA LEU A 531 -14.46 -21.33 18.59
C LEU A 531 -14.94 -20.38 19.69
N ALA A 532 -15.19 -19.11 19.37
CA ALA A 532 -15.76 -18.16 20.33
C ALA A 532 -17.19 -18.54 20.73
N SER A 533 -18.03 -18.92 19.76
CA SER A 533 -19.41 -19.37 20.02
C SER A 533 -19.48 -20.61 20.92
N LEU A 534 -18.47 -21.48 20.85
CA LEU A 534 -18.34 -22.68 21.68
C LEU A 534 -17.70 -22.40 23.05
N GLY A 535 -17.39 -21.15 23.36
CA GLY A 535 -16.73 -20.73 24.61
C GLY A 535 -15.28 -21.18 24.72
N VAL A 536 -14.64 -21.48 23.59
CA VAL A 536 -13.25 -21.93 23.51
C VAL A 536 -12.29 -20.75 23.46
N LEU A 537 -12.69 -19.70 22.73
CA LEU A 537 -11.99 -18.42 22.63
C LEU A 537 -12.87 -17.31 23.22
N GLU A 538 -12.25 -16.24 23.71
CA GLU A 538 -12.97 -15.13 24.34
C GLU A 538 -13.74 -14.27 23.33
N ARG A 539 -13.17 -14.06 22.13
CA ARG A 539 -13.69 -13.14 21.11
C ARG A 539 -13.76 -13.74 19.71
N GLY A 540 -12.79 -14.57 19.34
CA GLY A 540 -12.76 -15.24 18.03
C GLY A 540 -12.34 -14.37 16.85
N HIS A 541 -11.82 -13.16 17.09
CA HIS A 541 -11.35 -12.27 16.03
C HIS A 541 -10.09 -12.82 15.34
N LEU A 542 -9.92 -12.48 14.05
CA LEU A 542 -8.77 -12.87 13.25
C LEU A 542 -7.75 -11.73 13.21
N VAL A 543 -6.50 -12.01 13.55
CA VAL A 543 -5.36 -11.11 13.34
C VAL A 543 -4.48 -11.73 12.27
N GLU A 544 -4.44 -11.08 11.10
CA GLU A 544 -3.61 -11.48 9.97
C GLU A 544 -2.25 -10.81 10.04
N VAL A 545 -1.19 -11.59 9.85
CA VAL A 545 0.20 -11.15 9.90
C VAL A 545 1.04 -11.88 8.85
N SER A 546 2.13 -11.26 8.46
CA SER A 546 3.11 -11.79 7.51
C SER A 546 4.52 -11.75 8.11
N ARG A 547 5.54 -12.10 7.32
CA ARG A 547 6.95 -12.00 7.75
C ARG A 547 7.31 -10.59 8.25
N VAL A 548 6.82 -9.53 7.59
CA VAL A 548 7.20 -8.15 7.93
C VAL A 548 6.67 -7.72 9.31
N ASP A 549 5.54 -8.30 9.71
CA ASP A 549 4.90 -8.01 11.00
C ASP A 549 5.57 -8.76 12.17
N LEU A 550 6.14 -9.94 11.90
CA LEU A 550 6.68 -10.83 12.94
C LEU A 550 8.19 -10.66 13.14
N VAL A 551 8.93 -10.39 12.07
CA VAL A 551 10.40 -10.34 12.10
C VAL A 551 10.85 -8.89 12.24
N GLY A 552 11.50 -8.60 13.37
CA GLY A 552 12.13 -7.31 13.62
C GLY A 552 13.48 -7.21 12.94
N GLU A 553 13.90 -5.98 12.61
CA GLU A 553 15.18 -5.77 11.93
C GLU A 553 16.41 -5.68 12.86
N HIS A 554 16.19 -5.76 14.18
CA HIS A 554 17.22 -5.68 15.23
C HIS A 554 17.27 -6.97 16.07
N ILE A 555 18.43 -7.30 16.65
CA ILE A 555 18.58 -8.44 17.57
C ILE A 555 17.64 -8.26 18.78
N GLY A 556 16.79 -9.24 19.06
CA GLY A 556 15.80 -9.19 20.15
C GLY A 556 14.50 -8.46 19.82
N SER A 557 14.45 -7.67 18.73
CA SER A 557 13.20 -7.00 18.29
C SER A 557 12.19 -7.98 17.66
N THR A 558 12.67 -9.08 17.09
CA THR A 558 11.82 -10.14 16.53
C THR A 558 10.96 -10.81 17.59
N ALA A 559 11.54 -11.13 18.75
CA ALA A 559 10.79 -11.69 19.86
C ALA A 559 9.69 -10.72 20.34
N ILE A 560 9.98 -9.42 20.41
CA ILE A 560 9.02 -8.38 20.79
C ILE A 560 7.89 -8.26 19.76
N ARG A 561 8.20 -8.13 18.47
CA ARG A 561 7.18 -8.04 17.42
C ARG A 561 6.31 -9.29 17.33
N THR A 562 6.92 -10.47 17.44
CA THR A 562 6.17 -11.74 17.49
C THR A 562 5.26 -11.81 18.71
N GLN A 563 5.72 -11.32 19.87
CA GLN A 563 4.93 -11.23 21.10
C GLN A 563 3.76 -10.27 20.94
N GLU A 564 3.99 -9.05 20.43
CA GLU A 564 2.94 -8.06 20.19
C GLU A 564 1.87 -8.57 19.22
N ALA A 565 2.29 -9.19 18.11
CA ALA A 565 1.38 -9.82 17.18
C ALA A 565 0.53 -10.92 17.84
N PHE A 566 1.15 -11.74 18.69
CA PHE A 566 0.47 -12.79 19.44
C PHE A 566 -0.51 -12.22 20.49
N ASP A 567 -0.12 -11.16 21.18
CA ASP A 567 -0.95 -10.49 22.19
C ASP A 567 -2.17 -9.79 21.57
N ARG A 568 -2.03 -9.21 20.37
CA ARG A 568 -3.19 -8.71 19.59
C ARG A 568 -4.17 -9.83 19.27
N ALA A 569 -3.69 -11.05 19.05
CA ALA A 569 -4.52 -12.22 18.74
C ALA A 569 -5.10 -12.90 19.99
N ARG A 570 -4.83 -12.39 21.20
CA ARG A 570 -5.30 -12.97 22.46
C ARG A 570 -6.83 -12.99 22.52
N GLY A 571 -7.39 -14.17 22.77
CA GLY A 571 -8.83 -14.43 22.71
C GLY A 571 -9.36 -14.69 21.30
N GLY A 572 -8.48 -14.80 20.29
CA GLY A 572 -8.82 -14.97 18.87
C GLY A 572 -7.87 -15.90 18.13
N VAL A 573 -7.71 -15.66 16.83
CA VAL A 573 -6.90 -16.43 15.89
C VAL A 573 -5.76 -15.57 15.36
N LEU A 574 -4.52 -16.05 15.46
CA LEU A 574 -3.36 -15.47 14.79
C LEU A 574 -3.14 -16.20 13.46
N PHE A 575 -3.35 -15.53 12.33
CA PHE A 575 -3.17 -16.09 11.00
C PHE A 575 -1.88 -15.56 10.38
N VAL A 576 -0.91 -16.45 10.18
CA VAL A 576 0.38 -16.14 9.57
C VAL A 576 0.35 -16.55 8.11
N ASP A 577 0.22 -15.58 7.21
CA ASP A 577 0.23 -15.84 5.77
C ASP A 577 1.66 -16.01 5.24
N GLU A 578 1.79 -16.85 4.22
CA GLU A 578 3.06 -17.29 3.63
C GLU A 578 4.14 -17.63 4.68
N ALA A 579 3.78 -18.44 5.68
CA ALA A 579 4.64 -18.70 6.85
C ALA A 579 6.01 -19.31 6.50
N TYR A 580 6.13 -20.00 5.36
CA TYR A 580 7.41 -20.48 4.84
C TYR A 580 8.42 -19.36 4.61
N ALA A 581 7.95 -18.13 4.34
CA ALA A 581 8.79 -16.96 4.20
C ALA A 581 9.60 -16.68 5.47
N LEU A 582 9.16 -17.13 6.66
CA LEU A 582 9.94 -17.03 7.91
C LEU A 582 11.23 -17.84 7.89
N SER A 583 11.32 -18.90 7.08
CA SER A 583 12.48 -19.80 7.00
C SER A 583 12.95 -20.04 5.54
N PRO A 584 13.52 -19.04 4.84
CA PRO A 584 14.05 -19.20 3.47
C PRO A 584 15.24 -20.16 3.39
N GLU A 585 15.32 -20.97 2.31
CA GLU A 585 16.35 -22.01 2.10
C GLU A 585 17.79 -21.45 2.02
N ASP A 586 17.99 -20.22 1.55
CA ASP A 586 19.31 -19.61 1.32
C ASP A 586 19.75 -18.62 2.43
N SER A 587 18.98 -18.47 3.50
CA SER A 587 19.29 -17.50 4.55
C SER A 587 19.95 -18.16 5.77
N GLY A 588 21.25 -17.98 5.93
CA GLY A 588 21.95 -18.27 7.19
C GLY A 588 21.62 -17.27 8.33
N ARG A 589 20.40 -16.70 8.37
CA ARG A 589 19.99 -15.63 9.31
C ARG A 589 19.07 -16.18 10.40
N ASP A 590 19.44 -15.95 11.66
CA ASP A 590 18.75 -16.47 12.85
C ASP A 590 17.41 -15.78 13.20
N PHE A 591 17.08 -14.61 12.64
CA PHE A 591 15.89 -13.83 13.05
C PHE A 591 14.57 -14.47 12.65
N GLY A 592 14.46 -15.05 11.46
CA GLY A 592 13.26 -15.78 11.06
C GLY A 592 13.03 -17.01 11.96
N ARG A 593 14.12 -17.64 12.38
CA ARG A 593 14.11 -18.73 13.34
C ARG A 593 13.76 -18.25 14.76
N GLU A 594 14.23 -17.08 15.18
CA GLU A 594 13.85 -16.43 16.44
C GLU A 594 12.33 -16.15 16.50
N ALA A 595 11.73 -15.71 15.39
CA ALA A 595 10.27 -15.54 15.29
C ALA A 595 9.56 -16.89 15.46
N ILE A 596 10.04 -17.93 14.77
CA ILE A 596 9.48 -19.28 14.86
C ILE A 596 9.61 -19.84 16.28
N ASP A 597 10.77 -19.70 16.92
CA ASP A 597 11.03 -20.20 18.27
C ASP A 597 10.20 -19.44 19.31
N THR A 598 10.06 -18.12 19.15
CA THR A 598 9.19 -17.29 19.99
C THR A 598 7.72 -17.71 19.82
N LEU A 599 7.26 -17.88 18.57
CA LEU A 599 5.90 -18.31 18.27
C LEU A 599 5.61 -19.70 18.87
N VAL A 600 6.53 -20.65 18.70
CA VAL A 600 6.46 -22.01 19.26
C VAL A 600 6.37 -21.99 20.79
N LYS A 601 7.12 -21.11 21.45
CA LYS A 601 7.05 -20.91 22.91
C LYS A 601 5.68 -20.36 23.33
N LEU A 602 5.20 -19.31 22.65
CA LEU A 602 3.90 -18.69 22.97
C LEU A 602 2.72 -19.62 22.72
N MET A 603 2.78 -20.45 21.68
CA MET A 603 1.81 -21.51 21.43
C MET A 603 1.74 -22.52 22.58
N GLU A 604 2.85 -22.80 23.26
CA GLU A 604 2.88 -23.70 24.42
C GLU A 604 2.32 -23.03 25.68
N ASP A 605 2.81 -21.81 25.97
CA ASP A 605 2.49 -21.05 27.19
C ASP A 605 1.03 -20.56 27.20
N HIS A 606 0.45 -20.32 26.02
CA HIS A 606 -0.86 -19.70 25.84
C HIS A 606 -1.83 -20.49 24.95
N ARG A 607 -1.70 -21.83 24.93
CA ARG A 607 -2.50 -22.75 24.09
C ARG A 607 -4.03 -22.63 24.23
N ASP A 608 -4.51 -22.14 25.36
CA ASP A 608 -5.93 -22.00 25.66
C ASP A 608 -6.47 -20.60 25.31
N ALA A 609 -5.58 -19.63 25.03
CA ALA A 609 -5.92 -18.23 24.81
C ALA A 609 -5.81 -17.77 23.35
N VAL A 610 -5.00 -18.43 22.51
CA VAL A 610 -4.79 -18.07 21.09
C VAL A 610 -4.77 -19.32 20.23
N VAL A 611 -5.41 -19.25 19.06
CA VAL A 611 -5.26 -20.25 18.01
C VAL A 611 -4.37 -19.70 16.89
N VAL A 612 -3.18 -20.26 16.74
CA VAL A 612 -2.30 -19.98 15.59
C VAL A 612 -2.66 -20.83 14.37
N ILE A 613 -2.80 -20.19 13.22
CA ILE A 613 -2.95 -20.81 11.90
C ILE A 613 -1.81 -20.33 11.01
N VAL A 614 -1.04 -21.24 10.44
CA VAL A 614 0.01 -20.91 9.46
C VAL A 614 -0.46 -21.31 8.06
N ALA A 615 -0.33 -20.41 7.09
CA ALA A 615 -0.84 -20.60 5.74
C ALA A 615 0.26 -20.45 4.67
N GLY A 616 0.07 -21.08 3.52
CA GLY A 616 0.96 -20.92 2.37
C GLY A 616 0.70 -21.95 1.26
N TYR A 617 1.57 -21.94 0.25
CA TYR A 617 1.56 -22.92 -0.83
C TYR A 617 1.96 -24.30 -0.35
N THR A 618 1.39 -25.33 -0.96
CA THR A 618 1.49 -26.72 -0.46
C THR A 618 2.93 -27.20 -0.39
N LEU A 619 3.72 -27.02 -1.45
CA LEU A 619 5.09 -27.54 -1.53
C LEU A 619 6.03 -26.79 -0.56
N GLU A 620 5.85 -25.48 -0.46
CA GLU A 620 6.62 -24.56 0.37
C GLU A 620 6.34 -24.83 1.85
N MET A 621 5.07 -25.08 2.20
CA MET A 621 4.68 -25.44 3.56
C MET A 621 5.16 -26.84 3.97
N GLU A 622 5.18 -27.82 3.06
CA GLU A 622 5.78 -29.13 3.32
C GLU A 622 7.27 -29.00 3.66
N ARG A 623 8.01 -28.17 2.91
CA ARG A 623 9.42 -27.87 3.19
C ARG A 623 9.58 -27.14 4.51
N PHE A 624 8.79 -26.10 4.75
CA PHE A 624 8.81 -25.32 5.99
C PHE A 624 8.62 -26.19 7.24
N LEU A 625 7.65 -27.10 7.22
CA LEU A 625 7.39 -28.03 8.32
C LEU A 625 8.50 -29.06 8.50
N THR A 626 9.14 -29.48 7.41
CA THR A 626 10.29 -30.41 7.45
C THR A 626 11.51 -29.76 8.10
N VAL A 627 11.77 -28.48 7.79
CA VAL A 627 12.88 -27.71 8.37
C VAL A 627 12.63 -27.36 9.84
N ASN A 628 11.35 -27.19 10.23
CA ASN A 628 10.96 -26.74 11.57
C ASN A 628 10.09 -27.79 12.30
N PRO A 629 10.70 -28.88 12.83
CA PRO A 629 9.95 -29.94 13.51
C PRO A 629 9.21 -29.46 14.78
N GLY A 630 9.71 -28.39 15.43
CA GLY A 630 9.07 -27.76 16.58
C GLY A 630 7.68 -27.19 16.26
N VAL A 631 7.56 -26.56 15.09
CA VAL A 631 6.31 -26.10 14.48
C VAL A 631 5.44 -27.32 14.20
N ALA A 632 5.90 -28.25 13.37
CA ALA A 632 5.13 -29.44 12.96
C ALA A 632 4.54 -30.24 14.13
N SER A 633 5.26 -30.32 15.26
CA SER A 633 4.80 -31.03 16.47
C SER A 633 3.62 -30.37 17.21
N ARG A 634 3.44 -29.05 17.05
CA ARG A 634 2.44 -28.23 17.77
C ARG A 634 1.16 -28.00 16.98
N PHE A 635 1.24 -28.05 15.66
CA PHE A 635 0.06 -28.05 14.80
C PHE A 635 -0.64 -29.41 14.85
N SER A 636 -1.95 -29.39 14.98
CA SER A 636 -2.76 -30.60 15.18
C SER A 636 -3.02 -31.33 13.87
N ARG A 637 -3.22 -30.57 12.79
CA ARG A 637 -3.60 -31.05 11.46
C ARG A 637 -3.17 -30.06 10.38
N THR A 638 -2.96 -30.61 9.18
CA THR A 638 -2.80 -29.86 7.94
C THR A 638 -4.09 -29.98 7.13
N ILE A 639 -4.68 -28.85 6.76
CA ILE A 639 -5.87 -28.75 5.93
C ILE A 639 -5.44 -28.25 4.56
N THR A 640 -5.68 -29.07 3.54
CA THR A 640 -5.34 -28.74 2.15
C THR A 640 -6.56 -28.23 1.40
N PHE A 641 -6.46 -26.98 0.96
CA PHE A 641 -7.39 -26.26 0.12
C PHE A 641 -7.06 -26.56 -1.34
N GLN A 642 -7.95 -27.33 -1.96
CA GLN A 642 -7.83 -27.69 -3.37
C GLN A 642 -8.27 -26.53 -4.25
N ASP A 643 -7.75 -26.48 -5.47
CA ASP A 643 -8.26 -25.57 -6.49
C ASP A 643 -9.72 -25.87 -6.80
N TYR A 644 -10.50 -24.83 -7.05
CA TYR A 644 -11.91 -24.99 -7.41
C TYR A 644 -12.06 -25.67 -8.76
N ALA A 645 -13.03 -26.58 -8.85
CA ALA A 645 -13.51 -27.12 -10.11
C ALA A 645 -14.20 -26.02 -10.94
N PRO A 646 -14.24 -26.11 -12.28
CA PRO A 646 -14.94 -25.14 -13.12
C PRO A 646 -16.41 -24.93 -12.69
N GLU A 647 -17.08 -25.99 -12.24
CA GLU A 647 -18.46 -25.95 -11.74
C GLU A 647 -18.57 -25.21 -10.40
N GLU A 648 -17.50 -25.21 -9.59
CA GLU A 648 -17.41 -24.44 -8.35
C GLU A 648 -17.12 -22.96 -8.62
N LEU A 649 -16.25 -22.65 -9.59
CA LEU A 649 -16.00 -21.28 -10.03
C LEU A 649 -17.27 -20.64 -10.62
N LEU A 650 -18.04 -21.39 -11.41
CA LEU A 650 -19.35 -20.95 -11.90
C LEU A 650 -20.29 -20.61 -10.74
N ARG A 651 -20.41 -21.50 -9.74
CA ARG A 651 -21.25 -21.24 -8.56
C ARG A 651 -20.82 -20.00 -7.77
N ILE A 652 -19.52 -19.71 -7.71
CA ILE A 652 -19.00 -18.47 -7.08
C ILE A 652 -19.43 -17.23 -7.87
N VAL A 653 -19.48 -17.31 -9.20
CA VAL A 653 -20.03 -16.22 -10.05
C VAL A 653 -21.53 -16.08 -9.86
N GLU A 654 -22.28 -17.19 -9.79
CA GLU A 654 -23.73 -17.18 -9.52
C GLU A 654 -24.05 -16.52 -8.19
N GLN A 655 -23.30 -16.86 -7.13
CA GLN A 655 -23.47 -16.28 -5.81
C GLN A 655 -23.17 -14.76 -5.80
N GLN A 656 -22.13 -14.32 -6.50
CA GLN A 656 -21.83 -12.90 -6.63
C GLN A 656 -22.88 -12.15 -7.44
N ALA A 657 -23.39 -12.77 -8.50
CA ALA A 657 -24.49 -12.21 -9.28
C ALA A 657 -25.71 -12.00 -8.39
N GLU A 658 -26.12 -13.02 -7.62
CA GLU A 658 -27.25 -12.91 -6.69
C GLU A 658 -27.04 -11.82 -5.62
N GLU A 659 -25.84 -11.74 -5.03
CA GLU A 659 -25.48 -10.72 -4.03
C GLU A 659 -25.58 -9.29 -4.58
N HIS A 660 -25.30 -9.10 -5.87
CA HIS A 660 -25.34 -7.80 -6.55
C HIS A 660 -26.63 -7.60 -7.38
N GLU A 661 -27.67 -8.40 -7.13
CA GLU A 661 -28.96 -8.35 -7.83
C GLU A 661 -28.91 -8.59 -9.36
N TYR A 662 -27.88 -9.31 -9.82
CA TYR A 662 -27.76 -9.84 -11.18
C TYR A 662 -28.24 -11.29 -11.29
N SER A 663 -28.57 -11.71 -12.51
CA SER A 663 -28.96 -13.07 -12.87
C SER A 663 -28.30 -13.49 -14.17
N LEU A 664 -27.97 -14.77 -14.31
CA LEU A 664 -27.37 -15.30 -15.54
C LEU A 664 -28.46 -15.59 -16.57
N ALA A 665 -28.34 -14.99 -17.76
CA ALA A 665 -29.23 -15.28 -18.89
C ALA A 665 -29.05 -16.72 -19.41
N ALA A 666 -30.01 -17.18 -20.22
CA ALA A 666 -29.96 -18.50 -20.82
C ALA A 666 -28.68 -18.69 -21.65
N GLY A 667 -27.92 -19.75 -21.36
CA GLY A 667 -26.65 -20.08 -22.03
C GLY A 667 -25.40 -19.44 -21.41
N THR A 668 -25.54 -18.46 -20.51
CA THR A 668 -24.38 -17.80 -19.86
C THR A 668 -23.64 -18.76 -18.93
N GLY A 669 -24.36 -19.60 -18.18
CA GLY A 669 -23.74 -20.62 -17.33
C GLY A 669 -22.89 -21.63 -18.11
N GLU A 670 -23.36 -22.07 -19.29
CA GLU A 670 -22.58 -22.97 -20.16
C GLU A 670 -21.33 -22.29 -20.72
N ALA A 671 -21.42 -21.01 -21.08
CA ALA A 671 -20.30 -20.21 -21.55
C ALA A 671 -19.24 -20.01 -20.46
N LEU A 672 -19.67 -19.69 -19.23
CA LEU A 672 -18.80 -19.56 -18.05
C LEU A 672 -18.10 -20.87 -17.72
N LEU A 673 -18.84 -21.99 -17.76
CA LEU A 673 -18.24 -23.31 -17.53
C LEU A 673 -17.17 -23.62 -18.57
N LYS A 674 -17.44 -23.33 -19.85
CA LYS A 674 -16.45 -23.49 -20.93
C LYS A 674 -15.24 -22.58 -20.73
N HIS A 675 -15.46 -21.33 -20.33
CA HIS A 675 -14.40 -20.36 -20.04
C HIS A 675 -13.49 -20.87 -18.92
N PHE A 676 -14.05 -21.24 -17.76
CA PHE A 676 -13.27 -21.76 -16.63
C PHE A 676 -12.59 -23.11 -16.91
N THR A 677 -13.15 -23.93 -17.81
CA THR A 677 -12.52 -25.17 -18.27
C THR A 677 -11.30 -24.91 -19.16
N ALA A 678 -11.32 -23.81 -19.93
CA ALA A 678 -10.23 -23.43 -20.82
C ALA A 678 -9.07 -22.72 -20.11
N LEU A 679 -9.27 -22.19 -18.91
CA LEU A 679 -8.22 -21.48 -18.17
C LEU A 679 -7.10 -22.43 -17.72
N PRO A 680 -5.82 -22.05 -17.93
CA PRO A 680 -4.70 -22.86 -17.47
C PRO A 680 -4.60 -22.81 -15.94
N LYS A 681 -4.73 -23.98 -15.30
CA LYS A 681 -4.52 -24.14 -13.85
C LYS A 681 -3.01 -24.27 -13.56
N GLY A 682 -2.32 -23.13 -13.61
CA GLY A 682 -0.91 -23.02 -13.21
C GLY A 682 -0.73 -22.81 -11.70
N PRO A 683 0.52 -22.81 -11.19
CA PRO A 683 0.83 -22.61 -9.77
C PRO A 683 0.34 -21.29 -9.18
N ALA A 684 0.12 -20.27 -10.02
CA ALA A 684 -0.34 -18.94 -9.63
C ALA A 684 -1.85 -18.71 -9.92
N PHE A 685 -2.62 -19.77 -10.19
CA PHE A 685 -4.04 -19.63 -10.50
C PHE A 685 -4.82 -19.04 -9.32
N GLY A 686 -5.55 -17.95 -9.57
CA GLY A 686 -6.21 -17.14 -8.54
C GLY A 686 -7.52 -17.71 -7.97
N ASN A 687 -8.01 -18.85 -8.47
CA ASN A 687 -9.20 -19.56 -7.97
C ASN A 687 -10.42 -18.63 -7.78
N GLY A 688 -10.95 -18.49 -6.56
CA GLY A 688 -12.11 -17.64 -6.28
C GLY A 688 -11.85 -16.16 -6.57
N ARG A 689 -10.58 -15.70 -6.54
CA ARG A 689 -10.21 -14.35 -7.01
C ARG A 689 -10.44 -14.22 -8.51
N THR A 690 -10.08 -15.25 -9.28
CA THR A 690 -10.34 -15.28 -10.73
C THR A 690 -11.84 -15.30 -11.02
N ALA A 691 -12.65 -16.06 -10.28
CA ALA A 691 -14.11 -16.02 -10.44
C ALA A 691 -14.70 -14.63 -10.16
N ARG A 692 -14.24 -13.94 -9.11
CA ARG A 692 -14.60 -12.53 -8.83
C ARG A 692 -14.23 -11.59 -9.97
N GLN A 693 -12.98 -11.67 -10.43
CA GLN A 693 -12.51 -10.85 -11.56
C GLN A 693 -13.31 -11.13 -12.85
N THR A 694 -13.68 -12.38 -13.11
CA THR A 694 -14.55 -12.73 -14.25
C THR A 694 -15.93 -12.09 -14.10
N PHE A 695 -16.55 -12.14 -12.92
CA PHE A 695 -17.83 -11.48 -12.66
C PHE A 695 -17.74 -9.95 -12.81
N GLU A 696 -16.73 -9.32 -12.21
CA GLU A 696 -16.48 -7.87 -12.34
C GLU A 696 -16.32 -7.47 -13.81
N SER A 697 -15.57 -8.25 -14.59
CA SER A 697 -15.40 -8.04 -16.04
C SER A 697 -16.72 -8.22 -16.81
N MET A 698 -17.58 -9.13 -16.37
CA MET A 698 -18.91 -9.32 -16.96
C MET A 698 -19.82 -8.15 -16.66
N VAL A 699 -19.79 -7.62 -15.43
CA VAL A 699 -20.55 -6.43 -15.05
C VAL A 699 -20.08 -5.21 -15.83
N GLU A 700 -18.76 -5.06 -16.04
CA GLU A 700 -18.21 -3.98 -16.86
C GLU A 700 -18.68 -4.04 -18.32
N ARG A 701 -18.62 -5.24 -18.94
CA ARG A 701 -19.13 -5.43 -20.32
C ARG A 701 -20.64 -5.28 -20.42
N HIS A 702 -21.38 -5.80 -19.44
CA HIS A 702 -22.83 -5.62 -19.31
C HIS A 702 -23.20 -4.14 -19.26
N ALA A 703 -22.52 -3.35 -18.41
CA ALA A 703 -22.74 -1.91 -18.33
C ALA A 703 -22.46 -1.22 -19.66
N GLY A 704 -21.40 -1.62 -20.36
CA GLY A 704 -21.09 -1.16 -21.72
C GLY A 704 -22.19 -1.48 -22.74
N ARG A 705 -22.76 -2.68 -22.68
CA ARG A 705 -23.85 -3.14 -23.57
C ARG A 705 -25.18 -2.47 -23.27
N VAL A 706 -25.59 -2.42 -22.00
CA VAL A 706 -26.87 -1.83 -21.58
C VAL A 706 -26.88 -0.32 -21.84
N ALA A 707 -25.75 0.36 -21.71
CA ALA A 707 -25.62 1.78 -22.07
C ALA A 707 -25.95 2.08 -23.55
N GLN A 708 -25.93 1.07 -24.43
CA GLN A 708 -26.24 1.21 -25.85
C GLN A 708 -27.72 0.92 -26.19
N LEU A 709 -28.55 0.50 -25.23
CA LEU A 709 -29.98 0.21 -25.44
C LEU A 709 -30.83 1.48 -25.34
N ALA A 710 -31.72 1.69 -26.31
CA ALA A 710 -32.58 2.88 -26.40
C ALA A 710 -33.74 2.87 -25.38
N GLU A 711 -34.26 1.69 -25.06
CA GLU A 711 -35.20 1.45 -23.97
C GLU A 711 -34.66 0.29 -23.12
N VAL A 712 -34.55 0.52 -21.82
CA VAL A 712 -33.96 -0.43 -20.89
C VAL A 712 -35.07 -1.03 -20.03
N SER A 713 -35.24 -2.34 -20.11
CA SER A 713 -36.12 -3.08 -19.23
C SER A 713 -35.41 -3.47 -17.93
N THR A 714 -36.18 -3.86 -16.90
CA THR A 714 -35.60 -4.41 -15.66
C THR A 714 -34.76 -5.66 -15.93
N ASP A 715 -35.14 -6.44 -16.95
CA ASP A 715 -34.40 -7.63 -17.35
C ASP A 715 -33.04 -7.26 -17.96
N ASP A 716 -32.96 -6.17 -18.73
CA ASP A 716 -31.69 -5.70 -19.30
C ASP A 716 -30.71 -5.24 -18.21
N LEU A 717 -31.21 -4.65 -17.13
CA LEU A 717 -30.39 -4.19 -15.99
C LEU A 717 -29.85 -5.32 -15.13
N THR A 718 -30.49 -6.49 -15.16
CA THR A 718 -30.21 -7.59 -14.23
C THR A 718 -29.61 -8.82 -14.91
N LEU A 719 -29.79 -9.00 -16.22
CA LEU A 719 -29.33 -10.19 -16.94
C LEU A 719 -27.94 -10.05 -17.55
N LEU A 720 -27.04 -10.95 -17.14
CA LEU A 720 -25.71 -11.15 -17.73
C LEU A 720 -25.75 -12.21 -18.84
N TYR A 721 -25.28 -11.84 -20.03
CA TYR A 721 -25.34 -12.67 -21.23
C TYR A 721 -23.97 -13.32 -21.56
N PRO A 722 -23.93 -14.35 -22.43
CA PRO A 722 -22.66 -14.97 -22.84
C PRO A 722 -21.66 -14.01 -23.48
N GLU A 723 -22.16 -12.95 -24.11
CA GLU A 723 -21.37 -11.89 -24.75
C GLU A 723 -20.67 -10.95 -23.75
N ASP A 724 -21.11 -10.94 -22.49
CA ASP A 724 -20.50 -10.15 -21.43
C ASP A 724 -19.23 -10.85 -20.87
N LEU A 725 -18.95 -12.10 -21.25
CA LEU A 725 -17.76 -12.82 -20.76
C LEU A 725 -16.44 -12.23 -21.28
N PRO A 726 -15.37 -12.29 -20.48
CA PRO A 726 -14.03 -11.99 -20.95
C PRO A 726 -13.50 -13.00 -21.96
N ASP A 727 -12.75 -12.47 -22.93
CA ASP A 727 -11.91 -13.28 -23.81
C ASP A 727 -10.95 -14.12 -22.97
N VAL A 728 -10.76 -15.38 -23.38
CA VAL A 728 -9.81 -16.27 -22.72
C VAL A 728 -8.40 -15.75 -23.02
N PRO A 729 -7.56 -15.43 -22.02
CA PRO A 729 -6.17 -15.07 -22.26
C PRO A 729 -5.47 -16.28 -22.93
N PHE A 730 -4.90 -16.07 -24.11
CA PHE A 730 -4.09 -17.07 -24.80
C PHE A 730 -2.67 -17.15 -24.21
#